data_AF-A0A8H3UIG7-F1
#
_entry.id   AF-A0A8H3UIG7-F1
#
_cell.length_a   1.000
_cell.length_b   1.000
_cell.length_c   1.000
_cell.angle_alpha   90.00
_cell.angle_beta   90.00
_cell.angle_gamma   90.00
#
_symmetry.space_group_name_H-M   'P 1'
#
loop_
_entity.id
_entity.type
_entity.pdbx_description
1 polymer ?
#
loop_
_entity_poly.entity_id
_entity_poly.type
_entity_poly.pdbx_seq_one_letter_code
_entity_poly.pdbx_strand_id
1 'polypeptide(L)'
;MRGSFTWTLVATIPLVSGGAISHNIHALNSPTIQTAPTAAEHTEAVEASKITTCCLNVASVLPGKVYGGAFNFSGYSTQSGSYYSAQEREVKPACFVLPQSSQDVSIAISTLTGPIAIPKSKRKERPGWRLLSSFGSWGGGGDSRASGLKVSRAVAAQKKAAAKAQPNRSDDGVCKFAIRSGGHNPLTESSNINGGITLDLSFMKQVDVSRDRLSVDIGPGNRWQEVYTRLGTQFLGTSGGRVATVGVGGLVTGGGISFFSRERGLVCDNVIEFEVVLSDASIVIANNVTNPDLWRALKGGSGNFGIVTRIKMNAFELGNMWGGVIFHKRDDSSRRTIFKLFEEFTANTEDVNAHWIHTWSYVNAVVLTEWQPSSNIHYTKPIPNPPIFDRLRSRDLDGSVPIIPLLKNDLRIDTLTGLTQQIASLNPDGYRQIFTSLTFKNSAAFMEEVFQIGNDIAPGIKWVTGLRWSLSFQALPKIIFSKARRTGDNALGLTDGEDDLIVLLLTSTWNLSKDDDKMYETARTFFRRVQSRAEQLGVQHPFVYLNYADRWQDPVKGYGVKNVNALRNVAARYDRRGLWQSKQVPGGFKLFEPASMVIKKEKKIVADGADSQAQAKDGPGSGNVADPFASGLPKGPPPVDLPPVDVPAIPKEVEDVPAVVVPVEDVSVMPGHGGKGSV
;
A
#
# COMPACT_ATOMS: atom_id res chain seq x y z
N MET A 1 -47.20 -16.70 -46.65
CA MET A 1 -48.04 -16.60 -45.44
C MET A 1 -47.68 -15.32 -44.70
N ARG A 2 -48.70 -14.63 -44.18
CA ARG A 2 -48.66 -13.30 -43.54
C ARG A 2 -47.84 -13.28 -42.24
N GLY A 3 -47.33 -12.11 -41.86
CA GLY A 3 -47.02 -11.81 -40.46
C GLY A 3 -46.01 -10.68 -40.22
N SER A 4 -46.49 -9.44 -40.25
CA SER A 4 -45.76 -8.24 -39.81
C SER A 4 -45.48 -8.27 -38.30
N PHE A 5 -44.26 -7.90 -37.87
CA PHE A 5 -43.94 -7.60 -36.47
C PHE A 5 -43.89 -6.08 -36.26
N THR A 6 -44.84 -5.57 -35.48
CA THR A 6 -44.87 -4.18 -34.97
C THR A 6 -44.10 -4.10 -33.65
N TRP A 7 -43.24 -3.08 -33.54
CA TRP A 7 -42.57 -2.68 -32.31
C TRP A 7 -43.55 -1.93 -31.40
N THR A 8 -43.59 -2.27 -30.10
CA THR A 8 -44.31 -1.48 -29.09
C THR A 8 -43.30 -0.91 -28.09
N LEU A 9 -43.19 0.41 -28.10
CA LEU A 9 -42.50 1.23 -27.11
C LEU A 9 -43.38 1.29 -25.85
N VAL A 10 -42.86 0.91 -24.68
CA VAL A 10 -43.52 1.19 -23.40
C VAL A 10 -42.78 2.35 -22.74
N ALA A 11 -43.40 3.52 -22.79
CA ALA A 11 -43.04 4.69 -22.00
C ALA A 11 -43.90 4.71 -20.74
N THR A 12 -43.28 4.69 -19.56
CA THR A 12 -43.94 4.92 -18.27
C THR A 12 -43.70 6.35 -17.80
N ILE A 13 -44.80 7.09 -17.72
CA ILE A 13 -44.96 8.45 -17.18
C ILE A 13 -45.06 8.37 -15.65
N PRO A 14 -44.41 9.26 -14.86
CA PRO A 14 -44.73 9.39 -13.44
C PRO A 14 -45.96 10.27 -13.22
N LEU A 15 -46.93 9.73 -12.48
CA LEU A 15 -48.12 10.42 -11.98
C LEU A 15 -47.75 11.42 -10.88
N VAL A 16 -48.31 12.63 -11.00
CA VAL A 16 -48.38 13.67 -9.97
C VAL A 16 -49.74 13.57 -9.27
N SER A 17 -49.73 13.41 -7.96
CA SER A 17 -50.80 13.75 -7.01
C SER A 17 -50.17 13.74 -5.61
N GLY A 18 -50.51 14.56 -4.63
CA GLY A 18 -51.45 15.66 -4.43
C GLY A 18 -51.14 16.22 -3.04
N GLY A 19 -51.29 17.52 -2.84
CA GLY A 19 -50.90 18.21 -1.62
C GLY A 19 -51.74 17.84 -0.39
N ALA A 20 -51.13 17.96 0.78
CA ALA A 20 -51.82 18.10 2.06
C ALA A 20 -51.20 19.27 2.84
N ILE A 21 -52.05 20.25 3.10
CA ILE A 21 -51.85 21.46 3.90
C ILE A 21 -51.79 21.02 5.37
N SER A 22 -50.80 21.48 6.16
CA SER A 22 -50.92 21.48 7.62
C SER A 22 -50.55 22.83 8.21
N HIS A 23 -51.48 23.31 9.03
CA HIS A 23 -51.55 24.63 9.65
C HIS A 23 -50.34 25.03 10.51
N ASN A 24 -49.95 26.29 10.35
CA ASN A 24 -49.20 27.06 11.36
C ASN A 24 -50.04 27.20 12.63
N ILE A 25 -49.49 26.75 13.76
CA ILE A 25 -49.91 27.21 15.09
C ILE A 25 -48.67 27.77 15.80
N HIS A 26 -48.73 29.07 16.09
CA HIS A 26 -47.83 29.77 16.99
C HIS A 26 -47.86 29.12 18.39
N ALA A 27 -46.72 28.61 18.86
CA ALA A 27 -46.50 28.33 20.27
C ALA A 27 -45.48 29.32 20.82
N LEU A 28 -45.93 30.05 21.85
CA LEU A 28 -45.25 31.11 22.55
C LEU A 28 -44.02 30.61 23.33
N ASN A 29 -43.01 31.48 23.39
CA ASN A 29 -41.79 31.35 24.18
C ASN A 29 -42.05 30.97 25.64
N SER A 30 -41.28 29.99 26.13
CA SER A 30 -40.91 29.88 27.54
C SER A 30 -39.39 29.72 27.62
N PRO A 31 -38.69 30.40 28.54
CA PRO A 31 -37.23 30.36 28.59
C PRO A 31 -36.80 29.04 29.24
N THR A 32 -36.41 28.07 28.43
CA THR A 32 -35.68 26.90 28.94
C THR A 32 -34.31 27.37 29.39
N ILE A 33 -34.04 27.27 30.69
CA ILE A 33 -32.70 27.46 31.26
C ILE A 33 -31.78 26.47 30.53
N GLN A 34 -30.83 26.98 29.75
CA GLN A 34 -29.74 26.18 29.20
C GLN A 34 -28.95 25.62 30.39
N THR A 35 -29.05 24.30 30.61
CA THR A 35 -28.16 23.61 31.54
C THR A 35 -26.73 23.75 31.01
N ALA A 36 -25.79 24.05 31.91
CA ALA A 36 -24.38 24.14 31.56
C ALA A 36 -23.91 22.85 30.89
N PRO A 37 -23.08 22.89 29.83
CA PRO A 37 -22.63 21.70 29.14
C PRO A 37 -21.92 20.76 30.11
N THR A 38 -22.08 19.46 29.92
CA THR A 38 -21.35 18.46 30.69
C THR A 38 -19.85 18.54 30.39
N ALA A 39 -18.99 18.02 31.27
CA ALA A 39 -17.53 18.07 31.07
C ALA A 39 -17.07 17.36 29.77
N ALA A 40 -17.80 16.32 29.33
CA ALA A 40 -17.57 15.63 28.07
C ALA A 40 -17.93 16.51 26.86
N GLU A 41 -19.11 17.15 26.87
CA GLU A 41 -19.55 18.09 25.83
C GLU A 41 -18.64 19.33 25.75
N HIS A 42 -18.15 19.82 26.91
CA HIS A 42 -17.15 20.89 26.95
C HIS A 42 -15.82 20.45 26.34
N THR A 43 -15.39 19.21 26.54
CA THR A 43 -14.12 18.69 25.98
C THR A 43 -14.22 18.53 24.46
N GLU A 44 -15.34 17.96 23.96
CA GLU A 44 -15.61 17.83 22.53
C GLU A 44 -15.73 19.20 21.83
N ALA A 45 -16.43 20.17 22.44
CA ALA A 45 -16.55 21.53 21.90
C ALA A 45 -15.20 22.27 21.85
N VAL A 46 -14.33 22.06 22.85
CA VAL A 46 -12.98 22.64 22.89
C VAL A 46 -12.08 22.00 21.83
N GLU A 47 -12.16 20.69 21.61
CA GLU A 47 -11.40 19.99 20.57
C GLU A 47 -11.83 20.42 19.16
N ALA A 48 -13.14 20.52 18.90
CA ALA A 48 -13.71 21.03 17.65
C ALA A 48 -13.31 22.51 17.37
N SER A 49 -13.30 23.37 18.40
CA SER A 49 -12.86 24.77 18.30
C SER A 49 -11.37 24.90 17.94
N LYS A 50 -10.51 24.02 18.46
CA LYS A 50 -9.06 24.05 18.24
C LYS A 50 -8.65 23.59 16.84
N ILE A 51 -9.27 22.54 16.31
CA ILE A 51 -8.98 22.06 14.96
C ILE A 51 -9.47 23.03 13.89
N THR A 52 -10.60 23.71 14.14
CA THR A 52 -11.07 24.82 13.30
C THR A 52 -10.00 25.92 13.18
N THR A 53 -9.22 26.15 14.25
CA THR A 53 -8.08 27.09 14.23
C THR A 53 -6.94 26.62 13.32
N CYS A 54 -6.62 25.33 13.28
CA CYS A 54 -5.61 24.80 12.36
C CYS A 54 -6.00 25.01 10.89
N CYS A 55 -7.26 24.73 10.54
CA CYS A 55 -7.79 24.97 9.21
C CYS A 55 -7.78 26.47 8.84
N LEU A 56 -8.18 27.35 9.77
CA LEU A 56 -8.12 28.81 9.61
C LEU A 56 -6.70 29.31 9.38
N ASN A 57 -5.72 28.81 10.13
CA ASN A 57 -4.33 29.21 9.98
C ASN A 57 -3.80 28.87 8.59
N VAL A 58 -4.04 27.65 8.11
CA VAL A 58 -3.65 27.27 6.74
C VAL A 58 -4.40 28.10 5.70
N ALA A 59 -5.71 28.32 5.88
CA ALA A 59 -6.52 29.12 4.96
C ALA A 59 -6.03 30.58 4.86
N SER A 60 -5.48 31.13 5.95
CA SER A 60 -4.94 32.49 5.97
C SER A 60 -3.68 32.67 5.11
N VAL A 61 -2.88 31.61 4.94
CA VAL A 61 -1.64 31.64 4.15
C VAL A 61 -1.78 30.97 2.78
N LEU A 62 -2.80 30.12 2.60
CA LEU A 62 -3.15 29.45 1.35
C LEU A 62 -4.64 29.72 0.99
N PRO A 63 -4.99 30.98 0.67
CA PRO A 63 -6.37 31.34 0.36
C PRO A 63 -6.90 30.57 -0.84
N GLY A 64 -8.15 30.09 -0.75
CA GLY A 64 -8.82 29.32 -1.82
C GLY A 64 -8.37 27.85 -1.95
N LYS A 65 -7.43 27.40 -1.11
CA LYS A 65 -6.92 26.01 -1.12
C LYS A 65 -7.41 25.16 0.05
N VAL A 66 -8.29 25.69 0.91
CA VAL A 66 -8.83 25.00 2.09
C VAL A 66 -10.34 24.84 1.98
N TYR A 67 -10.83 23.62 2.22
CA TYR A 67 -12.23 23.22 2.03
C TYR A 67 -12.74 22.49 3.28
N GLY A 68 -13.87 22.90 3.86
CA GLY A 68 -14.40 22.40 5.15
C GLY A 68 -15.67 23.13 5.59
N GLY A 69 -16.23 22.79 6.76
CA GLY A 69 -17.50 23.37 7.24
C GLY A 69 -17.52 24.90 7.34
N ALA A 70 -16.36 25.54 7.53
CA ALA A 70 -16.19 26.99 7.52
C ALA A 70 -15.68 27.57 6.18
N PHE A 71 -15.36 26.73 5.18
CA PHE A 71 -14.74 27.13 3.91
C PHE A 71 -15.27 26.27 2.75
N ASN A 72 -16.08 26.81 1.84
CA ASN A 72 -16.49 26.12 0.61
C ASN A 72 -16.96 24.65 0.78
N PHE A 73 -18.22 24.46 1.19
CA PHE A 73 -18.82 23.17 1.52
C PHE A 73 -18.89 22.17 0.34
N SER A 74 -19.04 22.65 -0.90
CA SER A 74 -19.18 21.77 -2.07
C SER A 74 -17.88 20.99 -2.36
N GLY A 75 -16.72 21.65 -2.27
CA GLY A 75 -15.43 20.98 -2.44
C GLY A 75 -15.14 19.94 -1.34
N TYR A 76 -15.59 20.19 -0.11
CA TYR A 76 -15.47 19.23 0.99
C TYR A 76 -16.23 17.93 0.69
N SER A 77 -17.46 18.03 0.18
CA SER A 77 -18.30 16.87 -0.14
C SER A 77 -17.70 16.05 -1.28
N THR A 78 -17.20 16.71 -2.32
CA THR A 78 -16.50 16.06 -3.44
C THR A 78 -15.27 15.29 -2.96
N GLN A 79 -14.45 15.88 -2.09
CA GLN A 79 -13.24 15.18 -1.62
C GLN A 79 -13.53 14.04 -0.65
N SER A 80 -14.55 14.20 0.19
CA SER A 80 -15.00 13.13 1.10
C SER A 80 -15.55 11.92 0.32
N GLY A 81 -16.25 12.16 -0.80
CA GLY A 81 -16.84 11.09 -1.61
C GLY A 81 -15.87 10.35 -2.54
N SER A 82 -14.65 10.85 -2.74
CA SER A 82 -13.75 10.38 -3.80
C SER A 82 -12.74 9.29 -3.37
N TYR A 83 -12.85 8.76 -2.14
CA TYR A 83 -12.01 7.66 -1.67
C TYR A 83 -12.45 6.32 -2.25
N TYR A 84 -11.51 5.38 -2.34
CA TYR A 84 -11.77 4.05 -2.90
C TYR A 84 -12.75 3.24 -2.04
N SER A 85 -12.55 3.23 -0.71
CA SER A 85 -13.38 2.47 0.22
C SER A 85 -14.46 3.34 0.87
N ALA A 86 -15.61 2.73 1.18
CA ALA A 86 -16.68 3.39 1.93
C ALA A 86 -16.22 3.83 3.33
N GLN A 87 -15.37 3.04 4.00
CA GLN A 87 -14.90 3.39 5.35
C GLN A 87 -14.08 4.68 5.34
N GLU A 88 -13.25 4.92 4.33
CA GLU A 88 -12.51 6.18 4.20
C GLU A 88 -13.42 7.37 3.83
N ARG A 89 -14.54 7.14 3.13
CA ARG A 89 -15.57 8.17 2.85
C ARG A 89 -16.37 8.57 4.10
N GLU A 90 -16.42 7.68 5.09
CA GLU A 90 -17.07 7.92 6.38
C GLU A 90 -16.20 8.76 7.32
N VAL A 91 -14.87 8.72 7.18
CA VAL A 91 -13.94 9.55 7.96
C VAL A 91 -14.19 11.04 7.67
N LYS A 92 -14.32 11.85 8.73
CA LYS A 92 -14.67 13.27 8.65
C LYS A 92 -13.48 14.16 9.05
N PRO A 93 -12.61 14.56 8.11
CA PRO A 93 -11.61 15.58 8.40
C PRO A 93 -12.31 16.91 8.67
N ALA A 94 -11.70 17.78 9.46
CA ALA A 94 -12.21 19.12 9.69
C ALA A 94 -12.07 20.00 8.44
N CYS A 95 -11.00 19.82 7.67
CA CYS A 95 -10.84 20.41 6.36
C CYS A 95 -9.88 19.60 5.47
N PHE A 96 -10.01 19.80 4.17
CA PHE A 96 -9.03 19.42 3.16
C PHE A 96 -8.18 20.63 2.79
N VAL A 97 -6.88 20.43 2.63
CA VAL A 97 -5.94 21.40 2.05
C VAL A 97 -5.50 20.84 0.71
N LEU A 98 -5.75 21.56 -0.38
CA LEU A 98 -5.45 21.15 -1.76
C LEU A 98 -4.31 21.98 -2.35
N PRO A 99 -3.04 21.63 -2.05
CA PRO A 99 -1.89 22.27 -2.67
C PRO A 99 -1.85 21.99 -4.17
N GLN A 100 -1.27 22.93 -4.91
CA GLN A 100 -1.08 22.84 -6.36
C GLN A 100 0.41 22.81 -6.73
N SER A 101 1.30 23.05 -5.76
CA SER A 101 2.74 23.13 -5.94
C SER A 101 3.47 22.62 -4.70
N SER A 102 4.76 22.32 -4.84
CA SER A 102 5.63 22.00 -3.69
C SER A 102 5.76 23.16 -2.72
N GLN A 103 5.67 24.40 -3.21
CA GLN A 103 5.67 25.58 -2.35
C GLN A 103 4.42 25.65 -1.46
N ASP A 104 3.25 25.28 -1.97
CA ASP A 104 2.02 25.19 -1.15
C ASP A 104 2.16 24.12 -0.07
N VAL A 105 2.73 22.96 -0.41
CA VAL A 105 2.99 21.88 0.55
C VAL A 105 3.97 22.37 1.62
N SER A 106 5.05 23.04 1.24
CA SER A 106 6.01 23.65 2.16
C SER A 106 5.35 24.65 3.11
N ILE A 107 4.53 25.57 2.59
CA ILE A 107 3.79 26.55 3.40
C ILE A 107 2.84 25.84 4.37
N ALA A 108 2.10 24.82 3.90
CA ALA A 108 1.21 24.04 4.75
C ALA A 108 1.98 23.35 5.89
N ILE A 109 3.10 22.66 5.59
CA ILE A 109 3.92 22.00 6.61
C ILE A 109 4.51 23.00 7.60
N SER A 110 5.04 24.12 7.12
CA SER A 110 5.55 25.20 7.98
C SER A 110 4.47 25.72 8.93
N THR A 111 3.24 25.89 8.44
CA THR A 111 2.10 26.38 9.22
C THR A 111 1.62 25.36 10.25
N LEU A 112 1.56 24.08 9.87
CA LEU A 112 1.08 22.99 10.73
C LEU A 112 2.09 22.61 11.82
N THR A 113 3.38 22.87 11.60
CA THR A 113 4.46 22.48 12.51
C THR A 113 5.10 23.65 13.24
N GLY A 114 4.80 24.88 12.83
CA GLY A 114 5.19 26.11 13.52
C GLY A 114 4.46 26.28 14.87
N PRO A 115 4.98 27.12 15.78
CA PRO A 115 4.26 27.49 16.99
C PRO A 115 2.94 28.16 16.61
N ILE A 116 1.80 27.61 17.06
CA ILE A 116 0.49 28.20 16.84
C ILE A 116 0.50 29.62 17.43
N ALA A 117 0.39 30.62 16.56
CA ALA A 117 0.18 32.00 16.98
C ALA A 117 -1.25 32.08 17.55
N ILE A 118 -1.37 32.00 18.87
CA ILE A 118 -2.64 32.29 19.55
C ILE A 118 -2.90 33.79 19.32
N PRO A 119 -4.03 34.19 18.69
CA PRO A 119 -4.39 35.58 18.61
C PRO A 119 -4.52 36.10 20.04
N LYS A 120 -3.67 37.07 20.42
CA LYS A 120 -3.81 37.73 21.72
C LYS A 120 -5.17 38.42 21.74
N SER A 121 -6.15 37.81 22.41
CA SER A 121 -7.37 38.51 22.79
C SER A 121 -6.93 39.78 23.51
N LYS A 122 -7.42 40.95 23.09
CA LYS A 122 -7.17 42.23 23.75
C LYS A 122 -7.59 42.12 25.22
N ARG A 123 -6.66 41.74 26.11
CA ARG A 123 -6.83 41.90 27.55
C ARG A 123 -6.81 43.40 27.78
N LYS A 124 -7.96 43.95 28.19
CA LYS A 124 -8.05 45.27 28.81
C LYS A 124 -6.96 45.35 29.88
N GLU A 125 -6.02 46.26 29.69
CA GLU A 125 -5.05 46.64 30.71
C GLU A 125 -5.81 47.07 31.97
N ARG A 126 -5.46 46.46 33.11
CA ARG A 126 -5.73 47.04 34.42
C ARG A 126 -4.41 47.63 34.94
N PRO A 127 -4.39 48.88 35.42
CA PRO A 127 -3.15 49.55 35.81
C PRO A 127 -2.69 49.16 37.22
N GLY A 128 -1.37 49.22 37.44
CA GLY A 128 -0.68 49.08 38.72
C GLY A 128 0.00 47.71 38.86
N TRP A 129 1.32 47.57 39.05
CA TRP A 129 2.23 48.40 39.85
C TRP A 129 3.64 48.40 39.23
N ARG A 130 4.28 49.57 39.23
CA ARG A 130 5.72 49.71 39.02
C ARG A 130 6.45 49.29 40.30
N LEU A 131 7.55 48.56 40.18
CA LEU A 131 8.71 48.71 41.06
C LEU A 131 9.99 48.43 40.27
N LEU A 132 10.99 49.23 40.62
CA LEU A 132 12.20 49.60 39.90
C LEU A 132 13.37 48.63 40.09
N SER A 133 14.41 48.93 39.31
CA SER A 133 15.86 48.68 39.46
C SER A 133 16.41 47.58 38.54
N SER A 134 17.25 47.83 37.53
CA SER A 134 18.45 48.67 37.31
C SER A 134 19.78 48.02 37.75
N PHE A 135 20.76 48.09 36.83
CA PHE A 135 22.20 47.81 36.93
C PHE A 135 22.63 46.32 36.93
N GLY A 136 23.69 45.91 36.24
CA GLY A 136 24.72 46.66 35.52
C GLY A 136 25.68 45.73 34.77
N SER A 137 26.44 46.33 33.86
CA SER A 137 27.48 45.72 33.01
C SER A 137 28.86 45.93 33.62
N TRP A 138 29.72 44.91 33.64
CA TRP A 138 31.20 44.90 33.65
C TRP A 138 31.62 43.54 33.03
N GLY A 139 32.59 43.34 32.12
CA GLY A 139 33.74 44.12 31.66
C GLY A 139 35.04 43.40 32.10
N GLY A 140 35.81 42.82 31.17
CA GLY A 140 37.22 42.42 31.41
C GLY A 140 37.63 40.98 31.01
N GLY A 141 38.67 40.86 30.16
CA GLY A 141 39.19 39.61 29.59
C GLY A 141 40.49 39.08 30.22
N GLY A 142 41.11 38.10 29.55
CA GLY A 142 42.50 37.67 29.79
C GLY A 142 42.76 36.16 29.86
N ASP A 143 43.16 35.59 28.72
CA ASP A 143 44.21 34.57 28.50
C ASP A 143 44.22 33.19 29.21
N SER A 144 45.22 32.37 28.86
CA SER A 144 45.08 30.99 28.37
C SER A 144 45.65 29.87 29.25
N ARG A 145 45.31 28.62 28.83
CA ARG A 145 45.88 27.29 29.16
C ARG A 145 45.62 26.69 30.56
N ALA A 146 44.71 25.69 30.59
CA ALA A 146 44.97 24.30 31.01
C ALA A 146 43.64 23.54 31.20
N SER A 147 43.69 22.21 31.11
CA SER A 147 42.67 21.22 31.50
C SER A 147 41.63 20.79 30.44
N GLY A 148 42.15 20.12 29.40
CA GLY A 148 41.43 19.07 28.69
C GLY A 148 41.14 17.88 29.59
N LEU A 149 40.12 17.99 30.45
CA LEU A 149 39.48 16.86 31.14
C LEU A 149 38.09 17.23 31.71
N LYS A 150 37.31 18.09 31.02
CA LYS A 150 35.92 18.40 31.40
C LYS A 150 34.91 18.36 30.25
N VAL A 151 35.36 18.16 29.01
CA VAL A 151 34.47 18.15 27.82
C VAL A 151 33.73 16.81 27.66
N SER A 152 34.28 15.68 28.12
CA SER A 152 33.64 14.36 27.95
C SER A 152 32.40 14.14 28.83
N ARG A 153 32.39 14.69 30.06
CA ARG A 153 31.22 14.61 30.95
C ARG A 153 30.11 15.60 30.59
N ALA A 154 30.45 16.79 30.07
CA ALA A 154 29.46 17.77 29.62
C ALA A 154 28.73 17.31 28.35
N VAL A 155 29.43 16.66 27.40
CA VAL A 155 28.81 16.10 26.18
C VAL A 155 27.98 14.85 26.49
N ALA A 156 28.39 14.01 27.46
CA ALA A 156 27.58 12.89 27.92
C ALA A 156 26.34 13.32 28.73
N ALA A 157 26.45 14.40 29.51
CA ALA A 157 25.33 15.01 30.24
C ALA A 157 24.36 15.73 29.28
N GLN A 158 24.85 16.39 28.23
CA GLN A 158 24.00 16.96 27.17
C GLN A 158 23.32 15.89 26.31
N LYS A 159 23.97 14.75 26.03
CA LYS A 159 23.32 13.60 25.35
C LYS A 159 22.26 12.92 26.23
N LYS A 160 22.47 12.81 27.55
CA LYS A 160 21.45 12.31 28.50
C LYS A 160 20.32 13.31 28.77
N ALA A 161 20.59 14.62 28.72
CA ALA A 161 19.56 15.66 28.83
C ALA A 161 18.72 15.79 27.55
N ALA A 162 19.32 15.61 26.37
CA ALA A 162 18.59 15.56 25.10
C ALA A 162 17.68 14.32 24.97
N ALA A 163 18.04 13.19 25.60
CA ALA A 163 17.19 12.00 25.66
C ALA A 163 16.06 12.08 26.71
N LYS A 164 16.11 13.05 27.64
CA LYS A 164 15.10 13.25 28.70
C LYS A 164 14.25 14.51 28.53
N ALA A 165 14.51 15.32 27.51
CA ALA A 165 13.72 16.49 27.15
C ALA A 165 12.75 16.17 26.01
N GLN A 166 11.91 15.15 26.17
CA GLN A 166 10.58 15.24 25.57
C GLN A 166 9.75 16.06 26.55
N PRO A 167 9.42 17.33 26.25
CA PRO A 167 8.45 18.03 27.07
C PRO A 167 7.18 17.19 27.02
N ASN A 168 6.67 16.82 28.19
CA ASN A 168 5.36 16.26 28.36
C ASN A 168 4.36 17.35 27.94
N ARG A 169 4.21 17.52 26.62
CA ARG A 169 3.27 18.43 25.99
C ARG A 169 1.94 17.70 26.13
N SER A 170 1.01 18.26 26.89
CA SER A 170 -0.37 17.80 26.79
C SER A 170 -0.78 17.89 25.31
N ASP A 171 -1.48 16.87 24.82
CA ASP A 171 -1.85 16.65 23.40
C ASP A 171 -2.82 17.76 22.86
N ASP A 172 -3.01 18.86 23.60
CA ASP A 172 -4.21 19.71 23.56
C ASP A 172 -4.11 20.88 22.56
N GLY A 173 -3.25 20.79 21.54
CA GLY A 173 -3.00 21.87 20.58
C GLY A 173 -2.13 21.51 19.37
N VAL A 174 -2.08 20.25 18.95
CA VAL A 174 -1.29 19.81 17.78
C VAL A 174 -2.21 19.61 16.57
N CYS A 175 -1.92 20.27 15.45
CA CYS A 175 -2.69 20.13 14.22
C CYS A 175 -2.41 18.77 13.55
N LYS A 176 -3.17 17.74 13.89
CA LYS A 176 -3.03 16.41 13.27
C LYS A 176 -3.44 16.45 11.79
N PHE A 177 -2.71 15.73 10.95
CA PHE A 177 -3.02 15.66 9.53
C PHE A 177 -2.69 14.30 8.89
N ALA A 178 -3.43 13.97 7.84
CA ALA A 178 -3.16 12.85 6.94
C ALA A 178 -2.71 13.36 5.58
N ILE A 179 -2.03 12.51 4.82
CA ILE A 179 -1.53 12.84 3.47
C ILE A 179 -2.24 11.93 2.48
N ARG A 180 -2.86 12.55 1.47
CA ARG A 180 -3.59 11.83 0.44
C ARG A 180 -2.98 12.10 -0.93
N SER A 181 -2.67 11.01 -1.63
CA SER A 181 -2.50 11.00 -3.09
C SER A 181 -3.81 10.52 -3.70
N GLY A 182 -3.97 9.22 -3.95
CA GLY A 182 -5.21 8.64 -4.47
C GLY A 182 -6.23 8.16 -3.43
N GLY A 183 -5.90 8.06 -2.14
CA GLY A 183 -6.86 7.50 -1.16
C GLY A 183 -7.40 6.11 -1.55
N HIS A 184 -6.53 5.24 -2.07
CA HIS A 184 -6.90 3.89 -2.54
C HIS A 184 -6.73 2.82 -1.45
N ASN A 185 -6.01 3.14 -0.37
CA ASN A 185 -5.83 2.23 0.76
C ASN A 185 -7.09 2.31 1.65
N PRO A 186 -7.73 1.18 2.04
CA PRO A 186 -8.90 1.19 2.91
C PRO A 186 -8.58 1.49 4.39
N LEU A 187 -7.30 1.61 4.76
CA LEU A 187 -6.87 1.95 6.11
C LEU A 187 -7.24 3.38 6.51
N THR A 188 -8.39 3.50 7.18
CA THR A 188 -8.81 4.71 7.89
C THR A 188 -7.69 5.28 8.76
N GLU A 189 -7.63 6.60 8.89
CA GLU A 189 -6.56 7.33 9.60
C GLU A 189 -5.19 7.30 8.90
N SER A 190 -5.08 6.68 7.71
CA SER A 190 -3.87 6.70 6.89
C SER A 190 -3.90 7.83 5.87
N SER A 191 -4.86 7.79 4.94
CA SER A 191 -4.98 8.76 3.85
C SER A 191 -6.06 9.81 4.10
N ASN A 192 -6.87 9.61 5.14
CA ASN A 192 -7.82 10.54 5.71
C ASN A 192 -7.62 10.57 7.23
N ILE A 193 -8.26 11.50 7.95
CA ILE A 193 -8.16 11.61 9.41
C ILE A 193 -9.42 12.20 10.01
N ASN A 194 -9.97 11.60 11.06
CA ASN A 194 -11.15 12.13 11.72
C ASN A 194 -10.81 13.37 12.57
N GLY A 195 -11.51 14.47 12.35
CA GLY A 195 -11.25 15.74 13.04
C GLY A 195 -9.84 16.30 12.79
N GLY A 196 -9.12 15.83 11.79
CA GLY A 196 -7.80 16.39 11.42
C GLY A 196 -7.85 17.20 10.14
N ILE A 197 -6.68 17.48 9.59
CA ILE A 197 -6.53 18.07 8.26
C ILE A 197 -6.14 16.97 7.28
N THR A 198 -6.82 16.87 6.15
CA THR A 198 -6.34 16.03 5.05
C THR A 198 -5.61 16.91 4.05
N LEU A 199 -4.28 16.74 3.97
CA LEU A 199 -3.47 17.37 2.94
C LEU A 199 -3.56 16.53 1.66
N ASP A 200 -4.38 16.99 0.73
CA ASP A 200 -4.82 16.26 -0.46
C ASP A 200 -4.07 16.75 -1.70
N LEU A 201 -3.12 15.93 -2.16
CA LEU A 201 -2.24 16.24 -3.30
C LEU A 201 -2.94 16.09 -4.65
N SER A 202 -4.23 15.74 -4.69
CA SER A 202 -4.98 15.45 -5.93
C SER A 202 -4.99 16.58 -6.96
N PHE A 203 -4.58 17.81 -6.61
CA PHE A 203 -4.46 18.92 -7.57
C PHE A 203 -3.06 19.06 -8.17
N MET A 204 -2.07 18.30 -7.69
CA MET A 204 -0.73 18.18 -8.26
C MET A 204 -0.73 17.09 -9.33
N LYS A 205 -1.29 17.42 -10.51
CA LYS A 205 -1.57 16.47 -11.61
C LYS A 205 -0.70 16.66 -12.86
N GLN A 206 0.46 17.30 -12.76
CA GLN A 206 1.33 17.48 -13.92
C GLN A 206 1.79 16.13 -14.50
N VAL A 207 1.96 16.08 -15.82
CA VAL A 207 2.50 14.92 -16.56
C VAL A 207 3.30 15.48 -17.74
N ASP A 208 4.56 15.79 -17.48
CA ASP A 208 5.43 16.52 -18.40
C ASP A 208 6.54 15.61 -18.91
N VAL A 209 6.52 15.35 -20.22
CA VAL A 209 7.51 14.49 -20.89
C VAL A 209 8.77 15.30 -21.18
N SER A 210 9.95 14.74 -20.89
CA SER A 210 11.22 15.39 -21.22
C SER A 210 11.42 15.53 -22.73
N ARG A 211 12.21 16.53 -23.15
CA ARG A 211 12.46 16.80 -24.59
C ARG A 211 13.05 15.61 -25.33
N ASP A 212 13.89 14.82 -24.66
CA ASP A 212 14.50 13.59 -25.18
C ASP A 212 13.57 12.36 -25.11
N ARG A 213 12.38 12.51 -24.52
CA ARG A 213 11.36 11.46 -24.34
C ARG A 213 11.80 10.28 -23.49
N LEU A 214 12.91 10.40 -22.76
CA LEU A 214 13.46 9.33 -21.90
C LEU A 214 12.89 9.37 -20.47
N SER A 215 12.22 10.46 -20.09
CA SER A 215 11.64 10.60 -18.76
C SER A 215 10.32 11.37 -18.77
N VAL A 216 9.56 11.23 -17.70
CA VAL A 216 8.33 11.97 -17.45
C VAL A 216 8.31 12.45 -15.99
N ASP A 217 8.02 13.72 -15.80
CA ASP A 217 7.73 14.31 -14.49
C ASP A 217 6.24 14.16 -14.18
N ILE A 218 5.92 13.40 -13.14
CA ILE A 218 4.55 13.06 -12.74
C ILE A 218 4.23 13.68 -11.39
N GLY A 219 3.10 14.39 -11.34
CA GLY A 219 2.51 14.88 -10.10
C GLY A 219 1.94 13.74 -9.24
N PRO A 220 2.17 13.75 -7.92
CA PRO A 220 1.75 12.67 -7.02
C PRO A 220 0.21 12.56 -6.89
N GLY A 221 -0.53 13.60 -7.27
CA GLY A 221 -1.99 13.66 -7.25
C GLY A 221 -2.70 12.91 -8.37
N ASN A 222 -1.94 12.48 -9.39
CA ASN A 222 -2.50 11.77 -10.53
C ASN A 222 -3.07 10.39 -10.13
N ARG A 223 -4.06 9.95 -10.91
CA ARG A 223 -4.37 8.53 -11.11
C ARG A 223 -3.60 7.98 -12.28
N TRP A 224 -3.34 6.67 -12.29
CA TRP A 224 -2.59 6.04 -13.39
C TRP A 224 -3.27 6.20 -14.75
N GLN A 225 -4.61 6.21 -14.82
CA GLN A 225 -5.32 6.48 -16.08
C GLN A 225 -4.98 7.84 -16.69
N GLU A 226 -4.76 8.88 -15.85
CA GLU A 226 -4.48 10.24 -16.30
C GLU A 226 -3.08 10.29 -16.92
N VAL A 227 -2.12 9.64 -16.26
CA VAL A 227 -0.74 9.46 -16.75
C VAL A 227 -0.73 8.69 -18.07
N TYR A 228 -1.36 7.52 -18.14
CA TYR A 228 -1.35 6.69 -19.34
C TYR A 228 -2.07 7.33 -20.51
N THR A 229 -3.18 8.03 -20.26
CA THR A 229 -3.88 8.77 -21.31
C THR A 229 -2.98 9.83 -21.92
N ARG A 230 -2.25 10.60 -21.08
CA ARG A 230 -1.34 11.65 -21.55
C ARG A 230 -0.11 11.10 -22.28
N LEU A 231 0.48 10.01 -21.82
CA LEU A 231 1.64 9.40 -22.47
C LEU A 231 1.27 8.67 -23.76
N GLY A 232 0.08 8.04 -23.79
CA GLY A 232 -0.43 7.31 -24.94
C GLY A 232 -0.62 8.19 -26.19
N THR A 233 -0.94 9.48 -26.04
CA THR A 233 -1.02 10.41 -27.20
C THR A 233 0.32 10.66 -27.88
N GLN A 234 1.42 10.23 -27.25
CA GLN A 234 2.78 10.38 -27.76
C GLN A 234 3.45 9.02 -28.03
N PHE A 235 2.73 7.90 -27.96
CA PHE A 235 3.28 6.54 -28.05
C PHE A 235 4.36 6.28 -26.99
N LEU A 236 4.16 6.81 -25.79
CA LEU A 236 5.04 6.61 -24.64
C LEU A 236 4.31 5.84 -23.53
N GLY A 237 5.11 5.17 -22.71
CA GLY A 237 4.69 4.49 -21.51
C GLY A 237 5.67 4.73 -20.36
N THR A 238 5.25 4.38 -19.16
CA THR A 238 6.10 4.29 -17.97
C THR A 238 5.63 3.11 -17.11
N SER A 239 6.50 2.60 -16.24
CA SER A 239 6.14 1.54 -15.31
C SER A 239 5.21 2.10 -14.23
N GLY A 240 3.95 1.65 -14.19
CA GLY A 240 2.97 2.16 -13.23
C GLY A 240 1.99 1.10 -12.71
N GLY A 241 0.89 1.57 -12.12
CA GLY A 241 -0.16 0.72 -11.56
C GLY A 241 -0.99 -0.01 -12.61
N ARG A 242 -1.46 -1.21 -12.24
CA ARG A 242 -2.27 -2.09 -13.11
C ARG A 242 -3.77 -1.78 -13.07
N VAL A 243 -4.21 -0.98 -12.09
CA VAL A 243 -5.60 -0.53 -11.94
C VAL A 243 -5.65 0.97 -12.19
N ALA A 244 -6.45 1.39 -13.18
CA ALA A 244 -6.50 2.76 -13.69
C ALA A 244 -6.75 3.84 -12.60
N THR A 245 -7.57 3.51 -11.59
CA THR A 245 -7.98 4.44 -10.52
C THR A 245 -6.98 4.53 -9.36
N VAL A 246 -5.90 3.75 -9.35
CA VAL A 246 -4.89 3.83 -8.29
C VAL A 246 -4.11 5.15 -8.38
N GLY A 247 -3.85 5.77 -7.22
CA GLY A 247 -3.05 7.00 -7.14
C GLY A 247 -1.55 6.74 -7.30
N VAL A 248 -0.86 7.65 -8.00
CA VAL A 248 0.57 7.52 -8.31
C VAL A 248 1.44 7.54 -7.06
N GLY A 249 1.31 8.58 -6.22
CA GLY A 249 2.24 8.81 -5.11
C GLY A 249 2.34 7.65 -4.12
N GLY A 250 1.18 7.14 -3.66
CA GLY A 250 1.14 6.01 -2.73
C GLY A 250 1.69 4.72 -3.33
N LEU A 251 1.33 4.41 -4.59
CA LEU A 251 1.80 3.20 -5.25
C LEU A 251 3.32 3.21 -5.45
N VAL A 252 3.87 4.31 -5.95
CA VAL A 252 5.31 4.46 -6.22
C VAL A 252 6.11 4.38 -4.92
N THR A 253 5.70 5.12 -3.89
CA THR A 253 6.45 5.16 -2.61
C THR A 253 6.33 3.88 -1.77
N GLY A 254 5.32 3.05 -2.04
CA GLY A 254 5.19 1.71 -1.45
C GLY A 254 5.82 0.58 -2.26
N GLY A 255 6.48 0.87 -3.39
CA GLY A 255 7.11 -0.11 -4.27
C GLY A 255 6.41 -0.19 -5.64
N GLY A 256 5.22 -0.78 -5.68
CA GLY A 256 4.38 -0.85 -6.89
C GLY A 256 4.75 -2.01 -7.82
N ILE A 257 3.75 -2.83 -8.18
CA ILE A 257 3.88 -3.93 -9.15
C ILE A 257 3.19 -3.53 -10.46
N SER A 258 3.89 -3.70 -11.58
CA SER A 258 3.51 -3.26 -12.92
C SER A 258 3.36 -4.45 -13.88
N PHE A 259 2.69 -4.24 -15.01
CA PHE A 259 2.76 -5.17 -16.15
C PHE A 259 4.19 -5.30 -16.68
N PHE A 260 4.97 -4.23 -16.58
CA PHE A 260 6.36 -4.16 -17.05
C PHE A 260 7.37 -4.73 -16.04
N SER A 261 6.94 -5.29 -14.91
CA SER A 261 7.85 -5.55 -13.80
C SER A 261 8.92 -6.61 -14.06
N ARG A 262 8.65 -7.61 -14.90
CA ARG A 262 9.67 -8.61 -15.27
C ARG A 262 10.78 -8.01 -16.14
N GLU A 263 10.43 -7.05 -17.00
CA GLU A 263 11.40 -6.32 -17.82
C GLU A 263 12.14 -5.26 -17.01
N ARG A 264 11.42 -4.48 -16.20
CA ARG A 264 11.87 -3.18 -15.67
C ARG A 264 11.89 -3.06 -14.14
N GLY A 265 11.62 -4.13 -13.40
CA GLY A 265 11.56 -4.12 -11.94
C GLY A 265 10.26 -3.51 -11.39
N LEU A 266 10.24 -3.19 -10.10
CA LEU A 266 9.06 -2.57 -9.49
C LEU A 266 8.88 -1.14 -10.01
N VAL A 267 7.70 -0.57 -9.79
CA VAL A 267 7.40 0.81 -10.21
C VAL A 267 8.39 1.79 -9.60
N CYS A 268 8.72 1.62 -8.32
CA CYS A 268 9.72 2.43 -7.63
C CYS A 268 11.10 2.32 -8.27
N ASP A 269 11.47 1.16 -8.83
CA ASP A 269 12.77 0.94 -9.48
C ASP A 269 12.94 1.77 -10.76
N ASN A 270 11.86 2.34 -11.28
CA ASN A 270 11.86 3.19 -12.47
C ASN A 270 11.88 4.69 -12.14
N VAL A 271 11.99 5.06 -10.86
CA VAL A 271 12.10 6.46 -10.44
C VAL A 271 13.54 6.94 -10.57
N ILE A 272 13.73 8.01 -11.34
CA ILE A 272 15.00 8.72 -11.51
C ILE A 272 15.22 9.69 -10.36
N GLU A 273 14.18 10.43 -9.96
CA GLU A 273 14.27 11.50 -8.98
C GLU A 273 12.92 11.73 -8.27
N PHE A 274 13.00 12.07 -6.98
CA PHE A 274 11.90 12.65 -6.22
C PHE A 274 12.18 14.10 -5.86
N GLU A 275 11.17 14.97 -5.96
CA GLU A 275 11.11 16.21 -5.18
C GLU A 275 10.29 15.96 -3.92
N VAL A 276 10.80 16.42 -2.77
CA VAL A 276 10.27 16.08 -1.45
C VAL A 276 10.21 17.32 -0.56
N VAL A 277 9.08 17.54 0.10
CA VAL A 277 8.96 18.49 1.22
C VAL A 277 9.24 17.75 2.53
N LEU A 278 10.25 18.21 3.26
CA LEU A 278 10.70 17.62 4.52
C LEU A 278 9.95 18.18 5.74
N SER A 279 10.25 17.61 6.91
CA SER A 279 9.64 17.99 8.20
C SER A 279 9.91 19.43 8.64
N ASP A 280 10.96 20.06 8.10
CA ASP A 280 11.31 21.47 8.32
C ASP A 280 10.79 22.39 7.22
N ALA A 281 9.89 21.88 6.37
CA ALA A 281 9.31 22.54 5.20
C ALA A 281 10.30 22.86 4.07
N SER A 282 11.56 22.43 4.14
CA SER A 282 12.48 22.54 3.01
C SER A 282 12.07 21.63 1.85
N ILE A 283 12.27 22.11 0.62
CA ILE A 283 12.07 21.34 -0.61
C ILE A 283 13.44 20.81 -1.03
N VAL A 284 13.56 19.50 -1.16
CA VAL A 284 14.81 18.85 -1.55
C VAL A 284 14.60 17.92 -2.75
N ILE A 285 15.69 17.69 -3.47
CA ILE A 285 15.77 16.69 -4.53
C ILE A 285 16.44 15.43 -3.99
N ALA A 286 15.88 14.26 -4.31
CA ALA A 286 16.44 12.96 -3.97
C ALA A 286 16.58 12.11 -5.24
N ASN A 287 17.81 11.80 -5.63
CA ASN A 287 18.17 10.94 -6.76
C ASN A 287 19.46 10.15 -6.44
N ASN A 288 20.06 9.49 -7.43
CA ASN A 288 21.27 8.67 -7.23
C ASN A 288 22.55 9.46 -6.85
N VAL A 289 22.55 10.79 -7.01
CA VAL A 289 23.69 11.67 -6.69
C VAL A 289 23.38 12.56 -5.49
N THR A 290 22.19 13.15 -5.44
CA THR A 290 21.75 14.12 -4.43
C THR A 290 20.78 13.43 -3.47
N ASN A 291 21.08 13.42 -2.17
CA ASN A 291 20.29 12.71 -1.14
C ASN A 291 19.96 11.23 -1.51
N PRO A 292 20.96 10.41 -1.91
CA PRO A 292 20.73 9.06 -2.42
C PRO A 292 20.13 8.09 -1.40
N ASP A 293 20.40 8.31 -0.11
CA ASP A 293 19.81 7.59 1.01
C ASP A 293 18.30 7.86 1.11
N LEU A 294 17.87 9.13 0.98
CA LEU A 294 16.45 9.49 0.92
C LEU A 294 15.75 8.92 -0.33
N TRP A 295 16.41 8.98 -1.49
CA TRP A 295 15.87 8.43 -2.73
C TRP A 295 15.60 6.93 -2.62
N ARG A 296 16.58 6.17 -2.12
CA ARG A 296 16.42 4.73 -1.86
C ARG A 296 15.32 4.45 -0.83
N ALA A 297 15.25 5.24 0.24
CA ALA A 297 14.25 5.07 1.29
C ALA A 297 12.81 5.28 0.80
N LEU A 298 12.59 6.25 -0.11
CA LEU A 298 11.28 6.52 -0.71
C LEU A 298 10.82 5.42 -1.67
N LYS A 299 11.73 4.56 -2.16
CA LYS A 299 11.41 3.37 -2.96
C LYS A 299 10.98 2.20 -2.05
N GLY A 300 9.85 2.35 -1.37
CA GLY A 300 9.24 1.31 -0.52
C GLY A 300 9.00 1.70 0.94
N GLY A 301 9.49 2.85 1.38
CA GLY A 301 9.30 3.34 2.75
C GLY A 301 8.10 4.30 2.94
N SER A 302 7.28 4.54 1.90
CA SER A 302 6.06 5.35 1.97
C SER A 302 6.30 6.77 2.54
N GLY A 303 5.31 7.38 3.20
CA GLY A 303 5.35 8.75 3.73
C GLY A 303 6.19 8.96 5.00
N ASN A 304 7.21 8.13 5.26
CA ASN A 304 7.99 8.18 6.51
C ASN A 304 9.07 9.29 6.53
N PHE A 305 9.35 9.94 5.41
CA PHE A 305 10.50 10.84 5.25
C PHE A 305 10.14 12.25 4.78
N GLY A 306 8.93 12.43 4.26
CA GLY A 306 8.50 13.68 3.64
C GLY A 306 7.31 13.47 2.72
N ILE A 307 6.85 14.57 2.15
CA ILE A 307 5.78 14.58 1.15
C ILE A 307 6.41 14.69 -0.23
N VAL A 308 6.28 13.64 -1.03
CA VAL A 308 6.73 13.65 -2.42
C VAL A 308 5.81 14.55 -3.26
N THR A 309 6.39 15.55 -3.93
CA THR A 309 5.67 16.58 -4.71
C THR A 309 5.89 16.48 -6.22
N ARG A 310 6.95 15.77 -6.65
CA ARG A 310 7.21 15.41 -8.05
C ARG A 310 7.91 14.06 -8.11
N ILE A 311 7.55 13.24 -9.08
CA ILE A 311 8.15 11.93 -9.33
C ILE A 311 8.63 11.92 -10.78
N LYS A 312 9.95 11.93 -10.98
CA LYS A 312 10.55 11.77 -12.31
C LYS A 312 10.77 10.29 -12.58
N MET A 313 10.12 9.75 -13.61
CA MET A 313 10.19 8.33 -13.97
C MET A 313 10.80 8.12 -15.35
N ASN A 314 11.42 6.97 -15.57
CA ASN A 314 11.80 6.52 -16.90
C ASN A 314 10.56 6.43 -17.80
N ALA A 315 10.66 7.00 -18.99
CA ALA A 315 9.69 6.83 -20.06
C ALA A 315 10.28 5.94 -21.16
N PHE A 316 9.43 5.27 -21.90
CA PHE A 316 9.83 4.39 -23.01
C PHE A 316 8.76 4.40 -24.10
N GLU A 317 9.15 4.06 -25.32
CA GLU A 317 8.20 3.88 -26.42
C GLU A 317 7.25 2.73 -26.09
N LEU A 318 5.95 2.99 -26.25
CA LEU A 318 4.91 2.01 -25.98
C LEU A 318 3.78 2.19 -26.98
N GLY A 319 3.54 1.13 -27.76
CA GLY A 319 2.33 0.98 -28.57
C GLY A 319 1.23 0.25 -27.79
N ASN A 320 0.34 -0.43 -28.51
CA ASN A 320 -0.65 -1.29 -27.87
C ASN A 320 -0.02 -2.51 -27.20
N MET A 321 -0.74 -3.07 -26.25
CA MET A 321 -0.41 -4.30 -25.53
C MET A 321 -1.48 -5.35 -25.83
N TRP A 322 -1.19 -6.61 -25.54
CA TRP A 322 -2.20 -7.66 -25.54
C TRP A 322 -2.58 -8.02 -24.11
N GLY A 323 -3.87 -8.22 -23.82
CA GLY A 323 -4.27 -8.68 -22.49
C GLY A 323 -5.77 -8.62 -22.24
N GLY A 324 -6.13 -8.91 -21.00
CA GLY A 324 -7.51 -8.91 -20.52
C GLY A 324 -7.73 -9.95 -19.42
N VAL A 325 -8.99 -10.32 -19.24
CA VAL A 325 -9.42 -11.25 -18.21
C VAL A 325 -10.09 -12.46 -18.85
N ILE A 326 -9.68 -13.65 -18.39
CA ILE A 326 -10.34 -14.91 -18.72
C ILE A 326 -10.94 -15.51 -17.44
N PHE A 327 -12.13 -16.08 -17.57
CA PHE A 327 -12.81 -16.78 -16.48
C PHE A 327 -12.80 -18.28 -16.79
N HIS A 328 -12.40 -19.08 -15.80
CA HIS A 328 -12.18 -20.52 -15.97
C HIS A 328 -13.36 -21.32 -15.46
N LYS A 329 -13.44 -22.58 -15.89
CA LYS A 329 -14.36 -23.55 -15.33
C LYS A 329 -14.14 -23.70 -13.82
N ARG A 330 -15.25 -23.82 -13.09
CA ARG A 330 -15.32 -23.90 -11.62
C ARG A 330 -15.25 -25.35 -11.16
N ASP A 331 -14.11 -26.01 -11.37
CA ASP A 331 -13.89 -27.36 -10.86
C ASP A 331 -12.48 -27.57 -10.29
N ASP A 332 -12.34 -28.61 -9.47
CA ASP A 332 -11.10 -28.95 -8.78
C ASP A 332 -9.95 -29.30 -9.72
N SER A 333 -10.26 -29.91 -10.88
CA SER A 333 -9.24 -30.26 -11.86
C SER A 333 -8.63 -28.99 -12.46
N SER A 334 -9.47 -28.08 -12.94
CA SER A 334 -9.08 -26.78 -13.49
C SER A 334 -8.28 -25.99 -12.46
N ARG A 335 -8.72 -26.02 -11.20
CA ARG A 335 -8.05 -25.34 -10.09
C ARG A 335 -6.62 -25.82 -9.86
N ARG A 336 -6.42 -27.12 -9.69
CA ARG A 336 -5.09 -27.72 -9.52
C ARG A 336 -4.20 -27.46 -10.73
N THR A 337 -4.75 -27.58 -11.94
CA THR A 337 -4.03 -27.27 -13.19
C THR A 337 -3.57 -25.81 -13.21
N ILE A 338 -4.45 -24.86 -12.87
CA ILE A 338 -4.09 -23.44 -12.89
C ILE A 338 -2.99 -23.14 -11.87
N PHE A 339 -3.04 -23.70 -10.65
CA PHE A 339 -1.97 -23.49 -9.67
C PHE A 339 -0.63 -24.05 -10.16
N LYS A 340 -0.60 -25.22 -10.79
CA LYS A 340 0.61 -25.76 -11.42
C LYS A 340 1.14 -24.83 -12.53
N LEU A 341 0.26 -24.38 -13.44
CA LEU A 341 0.65 -23.45 -14.50
C LEU A 341 1.15 -22.11 -13.94
N PHE A 342 0.58 -21.62 -12.85
CA PHE A 342 1.00 -20.38 -12.20
C PHE A 342 2.38 -20.51 -11.54
N GLU A 343 2.66 -21.67 -10.95
CA GLU A 343 3.98 -21.99 -10.41
C GLU A 343 5.04 -22.03 -11.53
N GLU A 344 4.76 -22.74 -12.63
CA GLU A 344 5.64 -22.81 -13.79
C GLU A 344 5.86 -21.43 -14.44
N PHE A 345 4.78 -20.64 -14.60
CA PHE A 345 4.86 -19.27 -15.11
C PHE A 345 5.74 -18.37 -14.23
N THR A 346 5.61 -18.50 -12.91
CA THR A 346 6.37 -17.71 -11.96
C THR A 346 7.85 -18.09 -12.04
N ALA A 347 8.18 -19.37 -12.14
CA ALA A 347 9.56 -19.85 -12.28
C ALA A 347 10.20 -19.53 -13.65
N ASN A 348 9.40 -19.39 -14.72
CA ASN A 348 9.92 -18.96 -16.02
C ASN A 348 10.48 -17.54 -15.88
N THR A 349 11.73 -17.31 -16.26
CA THR A 349 12.36 -15.98 -16.27
C THR A 349 12.79 -15.51 -17.66
N GLU A 350 12.55 -16.29 -18.70
CA GLU A 350 13.00 -15.98 -20.07
C GLU A 350 12.11 -14.91 -20.72
N ASP A 351 10.79 -15.05 -20.56
CA ASP A 351 9.84 -14.10 -21.14
C ASP A 351 9.58 -12.93 -20.18
N VAL A 352 10.20 -11.79 -20.46
CA VAL A 352 10.09 -10.58 -19.64
C VAL A 352 8.82 -9.75 -19.90
N ASN A 353 8.03 -10.09 -20.91
CA ASN A 353 6.88 -9.28 -21.36
C ASN A 353 5.55 -9.72 -20.75
N ALA A 354 5.51 -10.92 -20.15
CA ALA A 354 4.29 -11.53 -19.68
C ALA A 354 3.94 -11.14 -18.23
N HIS A 355 2.67 -10.91 -17.93
CA HIS A 355 2.19 -10.64 -16.58
C HIS A 355 0.95 -11.47 -16.28
N TRP A 356 0.88 -12.04 -15.07
CA TRP A 356 -0.27 -12.84 -14.64
C TRP A 356 -0.63 -12.59 -13.18
N ILE A 357 -1.90 -12.27 -12.95
CA ILE A 357 -2.58 -12.38 -11.65
C ILE A 357 -3.66 -13.45 -11.77
N HIS A 358 -3.64 -14.44 -10.90
CA HIS A 358 -4.72 -15.42 -10.81
C HIS A 358 -5.55 -15.18 -9.54
N THR A 359 -6.88 -15.17 -9.67
CA THR A 359 -7.78 -14.84 -8.57
C THR A 359 -8.90 -15.85 -8.44
N TRP A 360 -9.14 -16.33 -7.22
CA TRP A 360 -10.36 -17.05 -6.85
C TRP A 360 -11.27 -16.11 -6.08
N SER A 361 -12.45 -15.81 -6.62
CA SER A 361 -13.42 -14.92 -5.97
C SER A 361 -14.67 -15.68 -5.55
N TYR A 362 -14.91 -15.79 -4.25
CA TYR A 362 -16.19 -16.23 -3.70
C TYR A 362 -17.15 -15.05 -3.68
N VAL A 363 -18.14 -15.06 -4.58
CA VAL A 363 -19.03 -13.92 -4.82
C VAL A 363 -20.48 -14.30 -4.61
N ASN A 364 -21.25 -13.40 -4.00
CA ASN A 364 -22.69 -13.54 -3.90
C ASN A 364 -23.34 -12.94 -5.16
N ALA A 365 -23.60 -13.79 -6.17
CA ALA A 365 -24.25 -13.38 -7.41
C ALA A 365 -25.74 -13.74 -7.37
N VAL A 366 -26.55 -12.86 -6.76
CA VAL A 366 -28.03 -12.82 -6.75
C VAL A 366 -28.76 -14.04 -6.13
N VAL A 367 -28.38 -15.29 -6.41
CA VAL A 367 -29.08 -16.51 -5.92
C VAL A 367 -28.13 -17.57 -5.36
N LEU A 368 -26.88 -17.68 -5.85
CA LEU A 368 -25.90 -18.68 -5.37
C LEU A 368 -24.54 -18.03 -5.12
N THR A 369 -23.90 -18.43 -4.00
CA THR A 369 -22.54 -17.98 -3.65
C THR A 369 -21.54 -19.06 -4.02
N GLU A 370 -20.68 -18.77 -5.00
CA GLU A 370 -19.75 -19.74 -5.57
C GLU A 370 -18.38 -19.12 -5.82
N TRP A 371 -17.36 -19.97 -5.90
CA TRP A 371 -16.01 -19.60 -6.32
C TRP A 371 -15.95 -19.35 -7.83
N GLN A 372 -15.39 -18.22 -8.22
CA GLN A 372 -15.15 -17.83 -9.60
C GLN A 372 -13.65 -17.63 -9.82
N PRO A 373 -12.98 -18.54 -10.56
CA PRO A 373 -11.60 -18.35 -10.97
C PRO A 373 -11.49 -17.41 -12.17
N SER A 374 -10.56 -16.47 -12.08
CA SER A 374 -10.19 -15.60 -13.20
C SER A 374 -8.68 -15.43 -13.29
N SER A 375 -8.19 -15.24 -14.51
CA SER A 375 -6.79 -14.89 -14.78
C SER A 375 -6.74 -13.56 -15.51
N ASN A 376 -6.09 -12.58 -14.91
CA ASN A 376 -5.72 -11.33 -15.56
C ASN A 376 -4.34 -11.55 -16.20
N ILE A 377 -4.30 -11.73 -17.52
CA ILE A 377 -3.06 -11.97 -18.26
C ILE A 377 -2.80 -10.83 -19.24
N HIS A 378 -1.56 -10.37 -19.26
CA HIS A 378 -1.14 -9.24 -20.08
C HIS A 378 0.23 -9.53 -20.67
N TYR A 379 0.48 -8.97 -21.86
CA TYR A 379 1.73 -9.04 -22.58
C TYR A 379 2.07 -7.63 -23.05
N THR A 380 3.26 -7.16 -22.71
CA THR A 380 3.69 -5.76 -22.94
C THR A 380 3.95 -5.42 -24.40
N LYS A 381 3.68 -6.36 -25.32
CA LYS A 381 3.76 -6.19 -26.77
C LYS A 381 2.41 -6.50 -27.41
N PRO A 382 2.09 -5.96 -28.60
CA PRO A 382 0.83 -6.22 -29.30
C PRO A 382 0.86 -7.56 -30.05
N ILE A 383 1.33 -8.62 -29.38
CA ILE A 383 1.40 -9.98 -29.94
C ILE A 383 0.16 -10.73 -29.48
N PRO A 384 -0.77 -11.08 -30.39
CA PRO A 384 -1.95 -11.82 -30.00
C PRO A 384 -1.57 -13.25 -29.59
N ASN A 385 -2.17 -13.72 -28.50
CA ASN A 385 -2.01 -15.08 -27.98
C ASN A 385 -0.53 -15.50 -27.81
N PRO A 386 0.25 -14.80 -26.97
CA PRO A 386 1.64 -15.16 -26.73
C PRO A 386 1.78 -16.61 -26.23
N PRO A 387 2.77 -17.39 -26.72
CA PRO A 387 2.89 -18.82 -26.42
C PRO A 387 2.93 -19.16 -24.92
N ILE A 388 3.46 -18.28 -24.08
CA ILE A 388 3.51 -18.46 -22.62
C ILE A 388 2.12 -18.65 -21.98
N PHE A 389 1.03 -18.27 -22.65
CA PHE A 389 -0.34 -18.41 -22.16
C PHE A 389 -1.16 -19.49 -22.88
N ASP A 390 -0.58 -20.26 -23.80
CA ASP A 390 -1.29 -21.24 -24.63
C ASP A 390 -2.03 -22.30 -23.79
N ARG A 391 -1.34 -22.86 -22.79
CA ARG A 391 -1.86 -23.89 -21.87
C ARG A 391 -2.96 -23.38 -20.94
N LEU A 392 -3.07 -22.06 -20.77
CA LEU A 392 -4.13 -21.44 -19.98
C LEU A 392 -5.40 -21.15 -20.82
N ARG A 393 -5.27 -21.13 -22.15
CA ARG A 393 -6.32 -20.64 -23.05
C ARG A 393 -7.01 -21.73 -23.85
N SER A 394 -6.24 -22.61 -24.50
CA SER A 394 -6.83 -23.52 -25.50
C SER A 394 -5.89 -24.57 -26.11
N ARG A 395 -4.59 -24.59 -25.78
CA ARG A 395 -3.63 -25.48 -26.45
C ARG A 395 -2.77 -26.20 -25.43
N ASP A 396 -2.97 -27.51 -25.36
CA ASP A 396 -2.00 -28.42 -24.75
C ASP A 396 -0.92 -28.70 -25.80
N LEU A 397 0.30 -28.20 -25.58
CA LEU A 397 1.38 -28.27 -26.57
C LEU A 397 2.05 -29.65 -26.59
N ASP A 398 1.93 -30.44 -25.51
CA ASP A 398 2.57 -31.75 -25.36
C ASP A 398 1.63 -32.87 -24.88
N GLY A 399 0.36 -32.58 -24.60
CA GLY A 399 -0.62 -33.58 -24.15
C GLY A 399 -0.59 -33.87 -22.65
N SER A 400 0.26 -33.16 -21.88
CA SER A 400 0.48 -33.42 -20.46
C SER A 400 -0.48 -32.69 -19.53
N VAL A 401 -1.27 -31.73 -20.03
CA VAL A 401 -2.14 -30.89 -19.21
C VAL A 401 -3.54 -30.69 -19.82
N PRO A 402 -4.62 -31.10 -19.15
CA PRO A 402 -5.98 -30.91 -19.64
C PRO A 402 -6.28 -29.44 -19.98
N ILE A 403 -6.85 -29.20 -21.17
CA ILE A 403 -7.34 -27.87 -21.58
C ILE A 403 -8.37 -27.38 -20.57
N ILE A 404 -8.17 -26.18 -20.03
CA ILE A 404 -9.10 -25.55 -19.09
C ILE A 404 -10.22 -24.87 -19.89
N PRO A 405 -11.49 -25.29 -19.74
CA PRO A 405 -12.59 -24.63 -20.43
C PRO A 405 -12.78 -23.20 -19.93
N LEU A 406 -12.96 -22.26 -20.85
CA LEU A 406 -13.20 -20.85 -20.53
C LEU A 406 -14.70 -20.57 -20.47
N LEU A 407 -15.15 -19.91 -19.40
CA LEU A 407 -16.51 -19.40 -19.25
C LEU A 407 -16.67 -18.03 -19.91
N LYS A 408 -15.60 -17.23 -19.95
CA LYS A 408 -15.56 -15.91 -20.59
C LYS A 408 -14.12 -15.57 -20.98
N ASN A 409 -13.96 -14.85 -22.09
CA ASN A 409 -12.66 -14.43 -22.59
C ASN A 409 -12.74 -12.99 -23.11
N ASP A 410 -12.05 -12.07 -22.43
CA ASP A 410 -11.99 -10.65 -22.80
C ASP A 410 -10.62 -10.22 -23.37
N LEU A 411 -9.79 -11.18 -23.81
CA LEU A 411 -8.43 -10.93 -24.32
C LEU A 411 -8.46 -10.21 -25.67
N ARG A 412 -7.66 -9.16 -25.79
CA ARG A 412 -7.57 -8.32 -26.99
C ARG A 412 -6.26 -7.55 -27.05
N ILE A 413 -5.97 -6.96 -28.22
CA ILE A 413 -4.95 -5.91 -28.33
C ILE A 413 -5.63 -4.58 -28.00
N ASP A 414 -5.06 -3.81 -27.08
CA ASP A 414 -5.62 -2.54 -26.62
C ASP A 414 -4.51 -1.64 -26.05
N THR A 415 -4.83 -0.38 -25.79
CA THR A 415 -3.95 0.57 -25.10
C THR A 415 -3.74 0.18 -23.63
N LEU A 416 -2.63 0.62 -23.04
CA LEU A 416 -2.40 0.47 -21.59
C LEU A 416 -3.54 1.08 -20.76
N THR A 417 -4.08 2.22 -21.18
CA THR A 417 -5.25 2.86 -20.55
C THR A 417 -6.48 1.94 -20.61
N GLY A 418 -6.83 1.41 -21.78
CA GLY A 418 -7.99 0.52 -21.95
C GLY A 418 -7.89 -0.77 -21.12
N LEU A 419 -6.70 -1.40 -21.09
CA LEU A 419 -6.46 -2.60 -20.28
C LEU A 419 -6.58 -2.32 -18.78
N THR A 420 -6.00 -1.21 -18.28
CA THR A 420 -6.08 -0.86 -16.85
C THR A 420 -7.46 -0.37 -16.42
N GLN A 421 -8.24 0.24 -17.32
CA GLN A 421 -9.65 0.59 -17.09
C GLN A 421 -10.54 -0.65 -17.00
N GLN A 422 -10.27 -1.69 -17.78
CA GLN A 422 -10.97 -2.97 -17.64
C GLN A 422 -10.77 -3.58 -16.26
N ILE A 423 -9.54 -3.56 -15.72
CA ILE A 423 -9.30 -4.07 -14.36
C ILE A 423 -10.01 -3.20 -13.32
N ALA A 424 -10.03 -1.88 -13.49
CA ALA A 424 -10.73 -0.97 -12.58
C ALA A 424 -12.25 -1.22 -12.56
N SER A 425 -12.88 -1.54 -13.69
CA SER A 425 -14.32 -1.82 -13.73
C SER A 425 -14.73 -3.08 -12.96
N LEU A 426 -13.79 -4.02 -12.77
CA LEU A 426 -13.98 -5.22 -11.93
C LEU A 426 -13.77 -4.94 -10.43
N ASN A 427 -13.27 -3.76 -10.07
CA ASN A 427 -12.93 -3.36 -8.71
C ASN A 427 -13.54 -1.98 -8.38
N PRO A 428 -14.88 -1.83 -8.45
CA PRO A 428 -15.54 -0.53 -8.29
C PRO A 428 -15.32 0.08 -6.90
N ASP A 429 -15.17 1.41 -6.89
CA ASP A 429 -15.06 2.20 -5.67
C ASP A 429 -16.39 2.24 -4.89
N GLY A 430 -16.33 2.58 -3.61
CA GLY A 430 -17.49 2.92 -2.78
C GLY A 430 -18.10 1.77 -2.00
N TYR A 431 -17.55 0.57 -2.11
CA TYR A 431 -17.85 -0.54 -1.21
C TYR A 431 -17.01 -0.46 0.06
N ARG A 432 -17.47 -1.09 1.14
CA ARG A 432 -16.58 -1.40 2.27
C ARG A 432 -15.54 -2.39 1.78
N GLN A 433 -14.28 -2.18 2.13
CA GLN A 433 -13.13 -2.87 1.56
C GLN A 433 -12.15 -3.30 2.66
N ILE A 434 -11.43 -4.39 2.40
CA ILE A 434 -10.28 -4.84 3.19
C ILE A 434 -9.18 -5.33 2.26
N PHE A 435 -7.93 -4.94 2.53
CA PHE A 435 -6.73 -5.48 1.90
C PHE A 435 -5.84 -6.09 2.97
N THR A 436 -5.37 -7.31 2.76
CA THR A 436 -4.33 -7.92 3.60
C THR A 436 -3.50 -8.88 2.76
N SER A 437 -2.23 -9.03 3.11
CA SER A 437 -1.26 -9.73 2.25
C SER A 437 -0.33 -10.66 3.01
N LEU A 438 0.13 -11.69 2.31
CA LEU A 438 1.21 -12.58 2.76
C LEU A 438 2.08 -12.89 1.55
N THR A 439 3.38 -13.08 1.75
CA THR A 439 4.29 -13.55 0.70
C THR A 439 4.84 -14.91 1.07
N PHE A 440 4.99 -15.76 0.07
CA PHE A 440 5.47 -17.13 0.22
C PHE A 440 6.30 -17.54 -1.01
N LYS A 441 7.13 -18.57 -0.85
CA LYS A 441 7.91 -19.18 -1.93
C LYS A 441 6.97 -19.81 -2.96
N ASN A 442 7.29 -19.67 -4.24
CA ASN A 442 6.50 -20.20 -5.35
C ASN A 442 6.18 -21.69 -5.12
N SER A 443 4.90 -22.00 -4.92
CA SER A 443 4.44 -23.35 -4.57
C SER A 443 2.97 -23.56 -4.94
N ALA A 444 2.72 -24.43 -5.92
CA ALA A 444 1.35 -24.83 -6.30
C ALA A 444 0.64 -25.57 -5.17
N ALA A 445 1.36 -26.42 -4.44
CA ALA A 445 0.85 -27.13 -3.27
C ALA A 445 0.39 -26.15 -2.17
N PHE A 446 1.11 -25.06 -1.94
CA PHE A 446 0.66 -24.09 -0.95
C PHE A 446 -0.49 -23.20 -1.45
N MET A 447 -0.56 -22.87 -2.74
CA MET A 447 -1.74 -22.20 -3.32
C MET A 447 -3.01 -23.03 -3.15
N GLU A 448 -2.91 -24.36 -3.30
CA GLU A 448 -3.98 -25.31 -2.99
C GLU A 448 -4.45 -25.18 -1.54
N GLU A 449 -3.52 -25.20 -0.58
CA GLU A 449 -3.81 -25.05 0.85
C GLU A 449 -4.49 -23.71 1.17
N VAL A 450 -4.03 -22.61 0.57
CA VAL A 450 -4.64 -21.29 0.72
C VAL A 450 -6.10 -21.30 0.24
N PHE A 451 -6.37 -21.95 -0.90
CA PHE A 451 -7.74 -22.11 -1.40
C PHE A 451 -8.59 -22.94 -0.44
N GLN A 452 -8.09 -24.08 0.05
CA GLN A 452 -8.86 -24.94 0.96
C GLN A 452 -9.20 -24.22 2.28
N ILE A 453 -8.25 -23.50 2.86
CA ILE A 453 -8.51 -22.66 4.04
C ILE A 453 -9.58 -21.60 3.75
N GLY A 454 -9.53 -20.99 2.57
CA GLY A 454 -10.56 -20.05 2.11
C GLY A 454 -11.93 -20.72 1.96
N ASN A 455 -11.95 -21.93 1.40
CA ASN A 455 -13.17 -22.71 1.18
C ASN A 455 -13.83 -23.12 2.50
N ASP A 456 -13.04 -23.46 3.53
CA ASP A 456 -13.54 -23.74 4.87
C ASP A 456 -14.19 -22.51 5.54
N ILE A 457 -13.67 -21.31 5.24
CA ILE A 457 -14.11 -20.06 5.85
C ILE A 457 -15.33 -19.46 5.14
N ALA A 458 -15.37 -19.59 3.81
CA ALA A 458 -16.38 -18.99 2.94
C ALA A 458 -17.84 -19.20 3.40
N PRO A 459 -18.27 -20.39 3.89
CA PRO A 459 -19.62 -20.60 4.40
C PRO A 459 -20.04 -19.66 5.54
N GLY A 460 -19.09 -19.20 6.38
CA GLY A 460 -19.36 -18.30 7.51
C GLY A 460 -19.71 -16.88 7.09
N ILE A 461 -19.32 -16.48 5.89
CA ILE A 461 -19.51 -15.13 5.35
C ILE A 461 -20.49 -15.05 4.18
N LYS A 462 -20.96 -16.18 3.62
CA LYS A 462 -21.81 -16.21 2.41
C LYS A 462 -23.05 -15.30 2.43
N TRP A 463 -23.61 -15.04 3.61
CA TRP A 463 -24.79 -14.20 3.80
C TRP A 463 -24.49 -12.70 3.97
N VAL A 464 -23.22 -12.29 3.96
CA VAL A 464 -22.83 -10.88 4.01
C VAL A 464 -23.28 -10.20 2.72
N THR A 465 -24.00 -9.09 2.85
CA THR A 465 -24.58 -8.38 1.70
C THR A 465 -23.47 -7.68 0.90
N GLY A 466 -23.45 -7.90 -0.42
CA GLY A 466 -22.41 -7.36 -1.30
C GLY A 466 -21.08 -8.10 -1.22
N LEU A 467 -21.08 -9.32 -0.67
CA LEU A 467 -19.86 -10.11 -0.49
C LEU A 467 -19.15 -10.39 -1.83
N ARG A 468 -17.89 -9.98 -1.87
CA ARG A 468 -16.84 -10.57 -2.70
C ARG A 468 -15.67 -10.90 -1.79
N TRP A 469 -15.21 -12.14 -1.80
CA TRP A 469 -14.02 -12.58 -1.09
C TRP A 469 -13.02 -13.15 -2.08
N SER A 470 -11.94 -12.43 -2.33
CA SER A 470 -11.05 -12.68 -3.46
C SER A 470 -9.62 -12.99 -3.01
N LEU A 471 -9.17 -14.20 -3.31
CA LEU A 471 -7.80 -14.66 -3.10
C LEU A 471 -7.01 -14.49 -4.39
N SER A 472 -6.17 -13.45 -4.46
CA SER A 472 -5.38 -13.11 -5.64
C SER A 472 -3.90 -13.47 -5.45
N PHE A 473 -3.39 -14.34 -6.30
CA PHE A 473 -1.99 -14.73 -6.38
C PHE A 473 -1.29 -13.89 -7.44
N GLN A 474 -0.19 -13.24 -7.04
CA GLN A 474 0.57 -12.34 -7.90
C GLN A 474 2.02 -12.80 -7.95
N ALA A 475 2.49 -13.13 -9.15
CA ALA A 475 3.85 -13.59 -9.36
C ALA A 475 4.84 -12.46 -9.05
N LEU A 476 5.81 -12.74 -8.17
CA LEU A 476 6.94 -11.87 -7.84
C LEU A 476 8.26 -12.66 -7.98
N PRO A 477 8.61 -13.10 -9.20
CA PRO A 477 9.83 -13.86 -9.42
C PRO A 477 11.08 -13.01 -9.27
N LYS A 478 12.21 -13.68 -9.05
CA LYS A 478 13.51 -13.03 -8.80
C LYS A 478 14.00 -12.12 -9.92
N ILE A 479 13.57 -12.38 -11.15
CA ILE A 479 13.85 -11.49 -12.28
C ILE A 479 13.30 -10.07 -12.07
N ILE A 480 12.23 -9.88 -11.27
CA ILE A 480 11.68 -8.55 -10.96
C ILE A 480 12.62 -7.80 -10.02
N PHE A 481 12.87 -8.34 -8.82
CA PHE A 481 13.59 -7.61 -7.78
C PHE A 481 15.12 -7.61 -7.97
N SER A 482 15.67 -8.47 -8.82
CA SER A 482 17.07 -8.36 -9.27
C SER A 482 17.35 -7.11 -10.09
N LYS A 483 16.33 -6.50 -10.73
CA LYS A 483 16.49 -5.24 -11.49
C LYS A 483 16.83 -4.05 -10.60
N ALA A 484 16.41 -4.07 -9.33
CA ALA A 484 16.65 -2.98 -8.39
C ALA A 484 18.14 -2.61 -8.30
N ARG A 485 19.07 -3.58 -8.37
CA ARG A 485 20.53 -3.30 -8.34
C ARG A 485 20.98 -2.33 -9.43
N ARG A 486 20.36 -2.40 -10.61
CA ARG A 486 20.71 -1.56 -11.78
C ARG A 486 20.17 -0.14 -11.65
N THR A 487 19.23 0.10 -10.73
CA THR A 487 18.54 1.38 -10.55
C THR A 487 18.73 1.95 -9.15
N GLY A 488 19.88 1.68 -8.52
CA GLY A 488 20.26 2.24 -7.21
C GLY A 488 19.58 1.59 -6.01
N ASP A 489 18.97 0.41 -6.21
CA ASP A 489 18.35 -0.44 -5.18
C ASP A 489 17.13 0.23 -4.52
N ASN A 490 16.42 -0.49 -3.65
CA ASN A 490 15.22 0.00 -2.97
C ASN A 490 15.19 -0.44 -1.50
N ALA A 491 14.10 -0.12 -0.79
CA ALA A 491 13.98 -0.36 0.64
C ALA A 491 13.44 -1.76 1.00
N LEU A 492 12.95 -2.52 0.01
CA LEU A 492 12.05 -3.67 0.22
C LEU A 492 12.77 -4.95 0.68
N GLY A 493 14.11 -5.00 0.52
CA GLY A 493 14.94 -6.10 1.01
C GLY A 493 14.82 -7.42 0.26
N LEU A 494 14.32 -7.38 -0.98
CA LEU A 494 14.16 -8.58 -1.83
C LEU A 494 15.37 -8.86 -2.71
N THR A 495 16.23 -7.88 -2.95
CA THR A 495 17.27 -7.90 -3.99
C THR A 495 18.34 -8.98 -3.82
N ASP A 496 18.53 -9.49 -2.61
CA ASP A 496 19.45 -10.57 -2.26
C ASP A 496 18.76 -11.95 -2.13
N GLY A 497 17.46 -12.04 -2.43
CA GLY A 497 16.69 -13.29 -2.37
C GLY A 497 16.89 -14.17 -3.59
N GLU A 498 16.91 -15.50 -3.37
CA GLU A 498 17.07 -16.50 -4.43
C GLU A 498 15.75 -17.21 -4.81
N ASP A 499 14.73 -17.09 -3.95
CA ASP A 499 13.43 -17.72 -4.16
C ASP A 499 12.58 -16.91 -5.14
N ASP A 500 11.86 -17.59 -6.03
CA ASP A 500 10.71 -16.99 -6.70
C ASP A 500 9.55 -16.89 -5.70
N LEU A 501 8.88 -15.74 -5.67
CA LEU A 501 7.87 -15.46 -4.66
C LEU A 501 6.48 -15.29 -5.27
N ILE A 502 5.46 -15.52 -4.46
CA ILE A 502 4.08 -15.17 -4.73
C ILE A 502 3.59 -14.23 -3.63
N VAL A 503 3.00 -13.10 -4.05
CA VAL A 503 2.25 -12.22 -3.15
C VAL A 503 0.79 -12.65 -3.18
N LEU A 504 0.31 -13.20 -2.06
CA LEU A 504 -1.12 -13.37 -1.80
C LEU A 504 -1.71 -12.02 -1.39
N LEU A 505 -2.75 -11.60 -2.10
CA LEU A 505 -3.63 -10.52 -1.70
C LEU A 505 -5.02 -11.09 -1.46
N LEU A 506 -5.52 -10.96 -0.23
CA LEU A 506 -6.94 -11.04 0.02
C LEU A 506 -7.53 -9.64 -0.16
N THR A 507 -8.45 -9.51 -1.10
CA THR A 507 -9.40 -8.39 -1.11
C THR A 507 -10.78 -8.90 -0.74
N SER A 508 -11.54 -8.11 0.02
CA SER A 508 -12.95 -8.40 0.20
C SER A 508 -13.78 -7.13 0.19
N THR A 509 -14.98 -7.21 -0.40
CA THR A 509 -15.97 -6.13 -0.38
C THR A 509 -17.26 -6.57 0.27
N TRP A 510 -17.94 -5.61 0.91
CA TRP A 510 -19.28 -5.75 1.47
C TRP A 510 -20.00 -4.39 1.54
N ASN A 511 -21.30 -4.39 1.78
CA ASN A 511 -22.12 -3.17 1.70
C ASN A 511 -22.33 -2.48 3.05
N LEU A 512 -22.55 -3.24 4.12
CA LEU A 512 -23.10 -2.72 5.37
C LEU A 512 -22.05 -2.64 6.47
N SER A 513 -21.95 -1.48 7.13
CA SER A 513 -20.98 -1.25 8.22
C SER A 513 -21.16 -2.17 9.43
N LYS A 514 -22.38 -2.68 9.66
CA LYS A 514 -22.66 -3.67 10.71
C LYS A 514 -21.86 -4.97 10.57
N ASP A 515 -21.37 -5.26 9.36
CA ASP A 515 -20.62 -6.50 9.07
C ASP A 515 -19.10 -6.31 9.20
N ASP A 516 -18.60 -5.12 9.54
CA ASP A 516 -17.18 -4.81 9.60
C ASP A 516 -16.39 -5.74 10.51
N ASP A 517 -16.76 -5.82 11.78
CA ASP A 517 -16.04 -6.64 12.76
C ASP A 517 -15.99 -8.11 12.34
N LYS A 518 -17.10 -8.60 11.77
CA LYS A 518 -17.17 -9.95 11.22
C LYS A 518 -16.20 -10.14 10.07
N MET A 519 -16.14 -9.22 9.11
CA MET A 519 -15.25 -9.32 7.96
C MET A 519 -13.77 -9.21 8.36
N TYR A 520 -13.43 -8.27 9.24
CA TYR A 520 -12.08 -8.11 9.77
C TYR A 520 -11.62 -9.33 10.59
N GLU A 521 -12.46 -9.89 11.45
CA GLU A 521 -12.10 -11.10 12.21
C GLU A 521 -11.98 -12.32 11.31
N THR A 522 -12.84 -12.44 10.30
CA THR A 522 -12.75 -13.51 9.30
C THR A 522 -11.41 -13.44 8.55
N ALA A 523 -11.00 -12.25 8.12
CA ALA A 523 -9.71 -12.03 7.46
C ALA A 523 -8.52 -12.37 8.37
N ARG A 524 -8.53 -11.92 9.64
CA ARG A 524 -7.50 -12.28 10.61
C ARG A 524 -7.40 -13.79 10.82
N THR A 525 -8.55 -14.46 10.91
CA THR A 525 -8.60 -15.92 11.09
C THR A 525 -8.11 -16.68 9.87
N PHE A 526 -8.48 -16.23 8.66
CA PHE A 526 -7.92 -16.75 7.42
C PHE A 526 -6.39 -16.64 7.39
N PHE A 527 -5.83 -15.44 7.62
CA PHE A 527 -4.38 -15.26 7.57
C PHE A 527 -3.64 -16.01 8.67
N ARG A 528 -4.20 -16.15 9.87
CA ARG A 528 -3.60 -16.96 10.94
C ARG A 528 -3.44 -18.42 10.51
N ARG A 529 -4.46 -19.00 9.87
CA ARG A 529 -4.43 -20.37 9.33
C ARG A 529 -3.44 -20.50 8.17
N VAL A 530 -3.48 -19.57 7.21
CA VAL A 530 -2.57 -19.56 6.05
C VAL A 530 -1.11 -19.43 6.51
N GLN A 531 -0.81 -18.51 7.44
CA GLN A 531 0.54 -18.32 7.96
C GLN A 531 1.05 -19.57 8.68
N SER A 532 0.23 -20.17 9.56
CA SER A 532 0.60 -21.42 10.23
C SER A 532 0.90 -22.54 9.23
N ARG A 533 0.12 -22.62 8.14
CA ARG A 533 0.35 -23.62 7.09
C ARG A 533 1.61 -23.33 6.25
N ALA A 534 1.91 -22.06 5.98
CA ALA A 534 3.16 -21.65 5.31
C ALA A 534 4.39 -22.06 6.12
N GLU A 535 4.33 -21.88 7.45
CA GLU A 535 5.39 -22.27 8.40
C GLU A 535 5.59 -23.79 8.40
N GLN A 536 4.52 -24.57 8.49
CA GLN A 536 4.57 -26.04 8.45
C GLN A 536 5.19 -26.60 7.16
N LEU A 537 4.92 -25.94 6.02
CA LEU A 537 5.43 -26.36 4.72
C LEU A 537 6.78 -25.73 4.35
N GLY A 538 7.35 -24.88 5.22
CA GLY A 538 8.63 -24.22 4.97
C GLY A 538 8.64 -23.23 3.80
N VAL A 539 7.47 -22.73 3.39
CA VAL A 539 7.30 -21.79 2.26
C VAL A 539 7.10 -20.35 2.69
N GLN A 540 7.05 -20.07 3.99
CA GLN A 540 6.88 -18.71 4.50
C GLN A 540 8.00 -17.77 4.04
N HIS A 541 7.65 -16.53 3.70
CA HIS A 541 8.61 -15.46 3.45
C HIS A 541 8.26 -14.24 4.31
N PRO A 542 9.26 -13.53 4.91
CA PRO A 542 8.99 -12.43 5.85
C PRO A 542 8.46 -11.16 5.18
N PHE A 543 8.68 -10.98 3.88
CA PHE A 543 8.18 -9.83 3.15
C PHE A 543 6.66 -9.75 3.19
N VAL A 544 6.13 -8.58 3.49
CA VAL A 544 4.70 -8.26 3.33
C VAL A 544 4.63 -7.01 2.47
N TYR A 545 3.88 -7.08 1.38
CA TYR A 545 3.81 -5.98 0.45
C TYR A 545 3.00 -4.82 1.04
N LEU A 546 3.69 -3.73 1.40
CA LEU A 546 3.15 -2.59 2.15
C LEU A 546 1.86 -2.02 1.57
N ASN A 547 1.73 -1.95 0.24
CA ASN A 547 0.55 -1.39 -0.43
C ASN A 547 -0.73 -2.23 -0.24
N TYR A 548 -0.61 -3.47 0.25
CA TYR A 548 -1.71 -4.38 0.54
C TYR A 548 -1.83 -4.74 2.02
N ALA A 549 -0.95 -4.22 2.87
CA ALA A 549 -0.95 -4.56 4.28
C ALA A 549 -2.13 -3.90 5.01
N ASP A 550 -2.71 -4.60 5.99
CA ASP A 550 -3.69 -4.03 6.93
C ASP A 550 -3.01 -3.56 8.23
N ARG A 551 -3.75 -2.88 9.11
CA ARG A 551 -3.30 -2.27 10.37
C ARG A 551 -2.73 -3.25 11.39
N TRP A 552 -3.05 -4.54 11.29
CA TRP A 552 -2.49 -5.58 12.17
C TRP A 552 -1.18 -6.16 11.65
N GLN A 553 -0.71 -5.73 10.48
CA GLN A 553 0.53 -6.18 9.88
C GLN A 553 1.64 -5.14 10.05
N ASP A 554 2.88 -5.62 10.13
CA ASP A 554 4.08 -4.80 10.12
C ASP A 554 4.91 -5.11 8.86
N PRO A 555 4.58 -4.46 7.72
CA PRO A 555 5.25 -4.75 6.47
C PRO A 555 6.72 -4.32 6.46
N VAL A 556 7.06 -3.25 7.18
CA VAL A 556 8.43 -2.71 7.21
C VAL A 556 9.38 -3.69 7.89
N LYS A 557 8.94 -4.40 8.95
CA LYS A 557 9.73 -5.46 9.58
C LYS A 557 10.16 -6.54 8.58
N GLY A 558 9.32 -6.83 7.59
CA GLY A 558 9.58 -7.81 6.52
C GLY A 558 10.73 -7.43 5.58
N TYR A 559 11.22 -6.19 5.60
CA TYR A 559 12.31 -5.73 4.72
C TYR A 559 13.71 -6.17 5.21
N GLY A 560 13.79 -6.78 6.39
CA GLY A 560 15.03 -7.24 6.99
C GLY A 560 15.79 -6.16 7.76
N VAL A 561 16.55 -6.58 8.77
CA VAL A 561 17.19 -5.70 9.77
C VAL A 561 18.05 -4.61 9.13
N LYS A 562 18.82 -4.95 8.09
CA LYS A 562 19.69 -4.00 7.37
C LYS A 562 18.89 -2.85 6.76
N ASN A 563 17.81 -3.16 6.03
CA ASN A 563 16.99 -2.15 5.36
C ASN A 563 16.16 -1.35 6.37
N VAL A 564 15.61 -1.99 7.39
CA VAL A 564 14.88 -1.29 8.47
C VAL A 564 15.79 -0.29 9.19
N ASN A 565 17.04 -0.67 9.50
CA ASN A 565 18.00 0.24 10.10
C ASN A 565 18.40 1.38 9.15
N ALA A 566 18.55 1.11 7.85
CA ALA A 566 18.79 2.14 6.86
C ALA A 566 17.64 3.17 6.80
N LEU A 567 16.38 2.70 6.79
CA LEU A 567 15.20 3.56 6.84
C LEU A 567 15.18 4.41 8.12
N ARG A 568 15.45 3.82 9.28
CA ARG A 568 15.51 4.55 10.56
C ARG A 568 16.60 5.63 10.56
N ASN A 569 17.77 5.35 9.98
CA ASN A 569 18.86 6.32 9.86
C ASN A 569 18.46 7.50 8.96
N VAL A 570 17.78 7.22 7.83
CA VAL A 570 17.24 8.27 6.95
C VAL A 570 16.20 9.11 7.68
N ALA A 571 15.25 8.48 8.40
CA ALA A 571 14.28 9.22 9.21
C ALA A 571 14.97 10.10 10.26
N ALA A 572 15.97 9.59 10.98
CA ALA A 572 16.71 10.41 11.95
C ALA A 572 17.42 11.62 11.31
N ARG A 573 17.83 11.51 10.04
CA ARG A 573 18.52 12.57 9.29
C ARG A 573 17.57 13.65 8.75
N TYR A 574 16.47 13.22 8.13
CA TYR A 574 15.55 14.08 7.37
C TYR A 574 14.27 14.45 8.15
N ASP A 575 13.98 13.74 9.24
CA ASP A 575 12.87 13.99 10.16
C ASP A 575 13.38 14.27 11.58
N ARG A 576 14.25 15.28 11.72
CA ARG A 576 14.92 15.58 13.01
C ARG A 576 13.95 15.91 14.14
N ARG A 577 12.75 16.39 13.82
CA ARG A 577 11.68 16.69 14.78
C ARG A 577 10.74 15.49 15.02
N GLY A 578 10.92 14.40 14.27
CA GLY A 578 10.09 13.21 14.34
C GLY A 578 8.65 13.45 13.88
N LEU A 579 8.39 14.45 13.04
CA LEU A 579 7.05 14.81 12.56
C LEU A 579 6.35 13.60 11.93
N TRP A 580 7.02 12.95 10.98
CA TRP A 580 6.48 11.83 10.21
C TRP A 580 6.32 10.56 11.05
N GLN A 581 6.97 10.52 12.22
CA GLN A 581 6.91 9.43 13.19
C GLN A 581 6.02 9.77 14.40
N SER A 582 5.48 10.98 14.46
CA SER A 582 4.71 11.48 15.61
C SER A 582 3.22 11.17 15.51
N LYS A 583 2.50 11.43 16.60
CA LYS A 583 1.02 11.43 16.61
C LYS A 583 0.40 12.53 15.73
N GLN A 584 1.18 13.51 15.27
CA GLN A 584 0.68 14.55 14.38
C GLN A 584 0.35 13.99 12.99
N VAL A 585 1.09 12.97 12.55
CA VAL A 585 0.82 12.23 11.30
C VAL A 585 0.63 10.76 11.67
N PRO A 586 -0.53 10.36 12.21
CA PRO A 586 -0.71 9.04 12.82
C PRO A 586 -0.71 7.90 11.79
N GLY A 587 -1.05 8.20 10.54
CA GLY A 587 -1.26 7.24 9.47
C GLY A 587 -0.03 6.56 8.88
N GLY A 588 -0.26 5.41 8.23
CA GLY A 588 0.78 4.61 7.57
C GLY A 588 1.62 3.75 8.53
N PHE A 589 2.53 2.95 7.96
CA PHE A 589 3.39 2.04 8.71
C PHE A 589 4.66 2.76 9.18
N LYS A 590 4.70 3.14 10.47
CA LYS A 590 5.80 3.90 11.07
C LYS A 590 7.03 3.03 11.34
N LEU A 591 8.21 3.64 11.30
CA LEU A 591 9.50 2.94 11.46
C LEU A 591 9.88 2.68 12.92
N PHE A 592 9.33 3.48 13.82
CA PHE A 592 9.55 3.41 15.25
C PHE A 592 8.25 2.97 15.92
N GLU A 593 8.34 2.04 16.86
CA GLU A 593 7.17 1.66 17.66
C GLU A 593 6.69 2.90 18.45
N PRO A 594 5.37 3.15 18.53
CA PRO A 594 4.84 4.12 19.47
C PRO A 594 5.31 3.73 20.89
N ALA A 595 5.89 4.67 21.64
CA ALA A 595 6.39 4.40 23.00
C ALA A 595 5.35 3.73 23.93
N SER A 596 4.05 3.90 23.64
CA SER A 596 2.94 3.27 24.36
C SER A 596 2.80 1.76 24.12
N MET A 597 3.24 1.23 22.97
CA MET A 597 3.23 -0.20 22.68
C MET A 597 4.41 -0.94 23.32
N VAL A 598 5.60 -0.32 23.37
CA VAL A 598 6.77 -0.86 24.07
C VAL A 598 6.45 -1.10 25.54
N ILE A 599 5.81 -0.11 26.21
CA ILE A 599 5.39 -0.22 27.62
C ILE A 599 4.32 -1.30 27.80
N LYS A 600 3.37 -1.45 26.86
CA LYS A 600 2.36 -2.53 26.93
C LYS A 600 2.98 -3.91 26.71
N LYS A 601 3.96 -4.03 25.83
CA LYS A 601 4.67 -5.28 25.52
C LYS A 601 5.58 -5.68 26.69
N GLU A 602 6.29 -4.74 27.30
CA GLU A 602 7.05 -4.96 28.54
C GLU A 602 6.13 -5.34 29.70
N LYS A 603 4.98 -4.65 29.87
CA LYS A 603 3.99 -5.02 30.89
C LYS A 603 3.36 -6.39 30.63
N LYS A 604 3.13 -6.77 29.37
CA LYS A 604 2.62 -8.09 28.99
C LYS A 604 3.66 -9.19 29.24
N ILE A 605 4.93 -8.96 28.90
CA ILE A 605 6.03 -9.89 29.21
C ILE A 605 6.20 -10.07 30.72
N VAL A 606 6.05 -9.00 31.50
CA VAL A 606 6.08 -9.06 32.98
C VAL A 606 4.84 -9.77 33.55
N ALA A 607 3.66 -9.58 32.96
CA ALA A 607 2.43 -10.27 33.37
C ALA A 607 2.48 -11.77 33.04
N ASP A 608 2.88 -12.13 31.81
CA ASP A 608 3.04 -13.53 31.38
C ASP A 608 4.18 -14.24 32.16
N GLY A 609 5.22 -13.49 32.56
CA GLY A 609 6.28 -13.95 33.45
C GLY A 609 5.86 -14.12 34.92
N ALA A 610 4.84 -13.38 35.37
CA ALA A 610 4.27 -13.52 36.71
C ALA A 610 3.27 -14.67 36.79
N ASP A 611 2.45 -14.87 35.74
CA ASP A 611 1.50 -16.00 35.66
C ASP A 611 2.21 -17.36 35.55
N SER A 612 3.35 -17.42 34.87
CA SER A 612 4.20 -18.63 34.81
C SER A 612 4.89 -18.96 36.15
N GLN A 613 5.14 -17.97 37.02
CA GLN A 613 5.61 -18.22 38.38
C GLN A 613 4.49 -18.51 39.39
N ALA A 614 3.28 -18.02 39.15
CA ALA A 614 2.11 -18.34 39.97
C ALA A 614 1.63 -19.78 39.71
N GLN A 615 1.63 -20.24 38.46
CA GLN A 615 1.26 -21.62 38.10
C GLN A 615 2.27 -22.68 38.56
N ALA A 616 3.51 -22.29 38.90
CA ALA A 616 4.52 -23.20 39.44
C ALA A 616 4.41 -23.40 40.97
N LYS A 617 3.53 -22.66 41.67
CA LYS A 617 3.37 -22.74 43.13
C LYS A 617 2.15 -23.52 43.62
N ASP A 618 1.20 -23.85 42.74
CA ASP A 618 -0.05 -24.53 43.10
C ASP A 618 -0.17 -25.94 42.48
N GLY A 619 0.82 -26.80 42.73
CA GLY A 619 0.76 -28.25 42.50
C GLY A 619 0.79 -29.02 43.84
N PRO A 620 -0.07 -30.04 44.05
CA PRO A 620 -0.25 -30.64 45.37
C PRO A 620 0.94 -31.51 45.80
N GLY A 621 1.14 -31.54 47.12
CA GLY A 621 2.31 -32.07 47.80
C GLY A 621 2.56 -33.57 47.69
N SER A 622 3.81 -33.88 48.07
CA SER A 622 4.46 -35.17 48.24
C SER A 622 3.61 -36.30 48.85
N GLY A 623 3.68 -37.48 48.23
CA GLY A 623 3.31 -38.76 48.84
C GLY A 623 4.05 -39.92 48.17
N ASN A 624 4.95 -40.56 48.92
CA ASN A 624 5.68 -41.77 48.55
C ASN A 624 4.74 -42.95 48.24
N VAL A 625 4.91 -43.63 47.10
CA VAL A 625 4.59 -45.05 46.94
C VAL A 625 5.64 -45.70 46.04
N ALA A 626 6.13 -46.86 46.48
CA ALA A 626 7.23 -47.64 45.94
C ALA A 626 6.95 -48.22 44.55
N ASP A 627 8.03 -48.39 43.79
CA ASP A 627 8.12 -49.03 42.48
C ASP A 627 8.43 -50.53 42.63
N PRO A 628 7.53 -51.42 42.17
CA PRO A 628 7.91 -52.75 41.74
C PRO A 628 7.58 -52.93 40.25
N PHE A 629 8.49 -53.61 39.55
CA PHE A 629 8.42 -54.05 38.14
C PHE A 629 9.13 -53.15 37.11
N ALA A 630 10.45 -53.11 37.25
CA ALA A 630 11.35 -53.21 36.11
C ALA A 630 11.09 -54.51 35.32
N SER A 631 10.51 -54.40 34.11
CA SER A 631 10.86 -55.24 32.93
C SER A 631 9.95 -54.95 31.75
N GLY A 632 10.53 -54.61 30.59
CA GLY A 632 9.94 -54.89 29.27
C GLY A 632 9.50 -53.69 28.44
N LEU A 633 10.43 -53.11 27.68
CA LEU A 633 10.13 -52.38 26.44
C LEU A 633 10.91 -53.03 25.28
N PRO A 634 10.26 -53.32 24.12
CA PRO A 634 10.93 -53.93 22.99
C PRO A 634 11.83 -52.94 22.24
N LYS A 635 13.00 -53.45 21.82
CA LYS A 635 14.00 -52.75 21.01
C LYS A 635 13.44 -52.37 19.64
N GLY A 636 13.64 -51.11 19.23
CA GLY A 636 13.46 -50.69 17.84
C GLY A 636 14.44 -51.39 16.89
N PRO A 637 14.16 -51.41 15.57
CA PRO A 637 15.00 -52.10 14.61
C PRO A 637 16.37 -51.40 14.48
N PRO A 638 17.45 -52.16 14.16
CA PRO A 638 18.78 -51.59 13.99
C PRO A 638 18.89 -50.78 12.70
N PRO A 639 19.87 -49.85 12.62
CA PRO A 639 20.07 -48.99 11.45
C PRO A 639 20.47 -49.80 10.21
N VAL A 640 19.91 -49.41 9.06
CA VAL A 640 20.24 -49.97 7.75
C VAL A 640 21.47 -49.23 7.22
N ASP A 641 22.57 -49.97 7.01
CA ASP A 641 23.74 -49.49 6.27
C ASP A 641 23.39 -49.29 4.79
N LEU A 642 23.54 -48.07 4.30
CA LEU A 642 23.46 -47.77 2.86
C LEU A 642 24.83 -48.02 2.21
N PRO A 643 24.89 -48.69 1.04
CA PRO A 643 26.15 -48.87 0.32
C PRO A 643 26.67 -47.53 -0.27
N PRO A 644 27.99 -47.39 -0.47
CA PRO A 644 28.60 -46.16 -0.98
C PRO A 644 28.12 -45.86 -2.40
N VAL A 645 27.74 -44.61 -2.64
CA VAL A 645 27.41 -44.10 -3.97
C VAL A 645 28.71 -43.69 -4.67
N ASP A 646 29.04 -44.39 -5.75
CA ASP A 646 30.13 -44.01 -6.65
C ASP A 646 29.82 -42.66 -7.31
N VAL A 647 30.70 -41.69 -7.07
CA VAL A 647 30.70 -40.38 -7.73
C VAL A 647 31.55 -40.49 -9.00
N PRO A 648 31.00 -40.29 -10.21
CA PRO A 648 31.81 -40.24 -11.42
C PRO A 648 32.71 -39.00 -11.41
N ALA A 649 33.98 -39.20 -11.75
CA ALA A 649 35.00 -38.17 -11.83
C ALA A 649 34.65 -37.03 -12.81
N ILE A 650 34.95 -35.80 -12.38
CA ILE A 650 34.90 -34.58 -13.19
C ILE A 650 36.03 -34.65 -14.24
N PRO A 651 35.75 -34.55 -15.56
CA PRO A 651 36.79 -34.35 -16.54
C PRO A 651 37.36 -32.93 -16.44
N LYS A 652 38.69 -32.84 -16.32
CA LYS A 652 39.47 -31.61 -16.50
C LYS A 652 39.54 -31.24 -18.00
N GLU A 653 39.44 -29.93 -18.23
CA GLU A 653 40.03 -29.13 -19.33
C GLU A 653 39.90 -29.64 -20.78
N VAL A 654 39.21 -28.83 -21.59
CA VAL A 654 39.53 -28.67 -23.02
C VAL A 654 39.75 -27.18 -23.27
N GLU A 655 40.98 -26.86 -23.67
CA GLU A 655 41.45 -25.56 -24.15
C GLU A 655 40.81 -25.17 -25.50
N ASP A 656 40.66 -23.85 -25.70
CA ASP A 656 40.64 -23.06 -26.93
C ASP A 656 40.21 -23.69 -28.27
N VAL A 657 39.08 -23.20 -28.80
CA VAL A 657 38.79 -23.18 -30.24
C VAL A 657 38.18 -21.81 -30.61
N PRO A 658 38.67 -21.14 -31.70
CA PRO A 658 38.56 -19.70 -31.87
C PRO A 658 37.21 -19.21 -32.44
N ALA A 659 36.94 -17.92 -32.25
CA ALA A 659 35.82 -17.20 -32.82
C ALA A 659 35.82 -17.27 -34.36
N VAL A 660 34.74 -17.82 -34.93
CA VAL A 660 34.46 -17.75 -36.37
C VAL A 660 33.43 -16.65 -36.61
N VAL A 661 33.91 -15.56 -37.20
CA VAL A 661 33.10 -14.53 -37.86
C VAL A 661 32.64 -15.11 -39.19
N VAL A 662 31.33 -15.15 -39.44
CA VAL A 662 30.77 -15.45 -40.77
C VAL A 662 30.16 -14.17 -41.35
N PRO A 663 30.51 -13.75 -42.58
CA PRO A 663 30.00 -12.52 -43.18
C PRO A 663 28.57 -12.66 -43.69
N VAL A 664 27.86 -11.52 -43.66
CA VAL A 664 26.59 -11.29 -44.35
C VAL A 664 26.90 -11.03 -45.82
N GLU A 665 26.41 -11.88 -46.72
CA GLU A 665 26.21 -11.51 -48.13
C GLU A 665 24.88 -12.08 -48.66
N ASP A 666 24.36 -11.32 -49.61
CA ASP A 666 23.07 -11.32 -50.27
C ASP A 666 22.58 -12.68 -50.79
N VAL A 667 21.25 -12.78 -51.03
CA VAL A 667 20.70 -13.16 -52.35
C VAL A 667 19.15 -13.07 -52.36
N SER A 668 18.70 -12.14 -53.21
CA SER A 668 17.60 -12.25 -54.18
C SER A 668 16.15 -11.85 -53.85
N VAL A 669 15.82 -10.77 -54.55
CA VAL A 669 14.53 -10.21 -54.97
C VAL A 669 13.83 -11.11 -56.01
N MET A 670 12.49 -11.09 -56.01
CA MET A 670 11.50 -11.17 -57.13
C MET A 670 10.49 -12.35 -57.05
N PRO A 671 9.28 -12.26 -57.66
CA PRO A 671 8.54 -11.10 -58.16
C PRO A 671 7.08 -11.00 -57.63
N GLY A 672 6.46 -9.85 -57.86
CA GLY A 672 5.07 -9.59 -57.50
C GLY A 672 4.03 -10.29 -58.37
N HIS A 673 2.80 -10.37 -57.84
CA HIS A 673 1.56 -10.46 -58.60
C HIS A 673 0.54 -9.49 -57.98
N GLY A 674 0.08 -8.56 -58.81
CA GLY A 674 -0.99 -7.63 -58.47
C GLY A 674 -2.36 -8.26 -58.55
N GLY A 675 -3.31 -7.68 -57.84
CA GLY A 675 -4.74 -7.97 -57.95
C GLY A 675 -5.54 -6.83 -57.30
N LYS A 676 -6.07 -5.95 -58.13
CA LYS A 676 -7.01 -4.87 -57.77
C LYS A 676 -8.33 -5.44 -57.25
N GLY A 677 -8.99 -4.72 -56.34
CA GLY A 677 -10.41 -4.94 -56.01
C GLY A 677 -10.92 -3.93 -54.98
N SER A 678 -11.62 -2.92 -55.47
CA SER A 678 -12.44 -1.92 -54.76
C SER A 678 -13.52 -2.52 -53.84
N VAL A 679 -13.72 -1.97 -52.65
CA VAL A 679 -14.83 -1.10 -52.17
C VAL A 679 -14.55 -0.76 -50.71
#